data_AF-A0A1V4WV22-F1
#
_entry.id   AF-A0A1V4WV22-F1
#
_cell.length_a   1.000
_cell.length_b   1.000
_cell.length_c   1.000
_cell.angle_alpha   90.00
_cell.angle_beta   90.00
_cell.angle_gamma   90.00
#
_symmetry.space_group_name_H-M   'P 1'
#
loop_
_entity.id
_entity.type
_entity.pdbx_description
1 polymer ?
#
loop_
_entity_poly.entity_id
_entity_poly.type
_entity_poly.pdbx_seq_one_letter_code
_entity_poly.pdbx_strand_id
1 'polypeptide(L)'
;MWENSFVHFPRDCLSPVACEVFRHDLLADKEDGDKNLRSDAWEYTVHRGGVECLRIPVSYLLKLALADVIGSGPVPPGIVRRKGLSLMECFTNDNTSPETHSFRVNSTGKTGLAAAAARDMSRRFLLTQLLVAYANDRFRLRERDQEVFVYFSPHPPVRLRDLNGCISDAFYRELFMSPCLSGWARGEQKHAYMHLCHEVLSRSHLNAVVKLKEAGIITNELVVLPNTSNISLANNGTHLSQGSRKLVSLLKDPSSGFSGLHEKYVSDLVVKIVEHFLPLFVGTYSASPYRIDFKDFHPERVLGFLSHELDFTHLRMLWRRWRKKADIRVFKRSVTPFGPDWLDGPVSSLFRLRGDLIPDFRLIDYLVCLMSTERSPALNGMPGNSAALKKDLAELGVFHPSMSLYLFFKPREYDIMGFSGFEGRHYSLFEGFEHDFGRAALLQAFVTSLAFRYAIEGKITHRHIPDTPFVESERRQVIFNAAIGIPTFYVKTDTSNLFLRHIVMNTSGVRNSRRYPGYIRVPLKQYLEALVMTLKEDSGLLQETFDMPENLEDLLDRAKGNADGPVASRLTKTVAARAGARRALDLDSREFNLAAERYYRTDLRRKHLRESLAIFTYDLSRLDKGIAGHDAQVRAALQDIVPEGSALQYLTDIRKRLLEERLPAEETQRLIRLVILTEHAETVQEEKERETYDTTPVHRAGNA
;
A
#
# COMPACT_ATOMS: atom_id res chain seq x y z
N MET A 1 5.48 25.76 -0.65
CA MET A 1 5.09 24.38 -0.27
C MET A 1 6.34 23.53 -0.40
N TRP A 2 6.80 22.98 0.71
CA TRP A 2 7.92 22.04 0.80
C TRP A 2 7.34 20.70 1.24
N GLU A 3 7.38 19.70 0.38
CA GLU A 3 6.77 18.40 0.66
C GLU A 3 7.56 17.65 1.74
N ASN A 4 6.86 16.95 2.63
CA ASN A 4 7.46 16.19 3.74
C ASN A 4 8.38 17.03 4.65
N SER A 5 8.12 18.34 4.75
CA SER A 5 8.83 19.24 5.66
C SER A 5 8.56 18.94 7.12
N PHE A 6 9.50 19.34 7.96
CA PHE A 6 9.28 19.53 9.39
C PHE A 6 8.40 20.76 9.61
N VAL A 7 7.47 20.66 10.55
CA VAL A 7 6.69 21.80 11.05
C VAL A 7 7.35 22.37 12.30
N HIS A 8 7.12 23.65 12.56
CA HIS A 8 7.61 24.33 13.75
C HIS A 8 6.51 25.08 14.52
N PHE A 9 6.38 24.83 15.82
CA PHE A 9 5.40 25.49 16.67
C PHE A 9 5.88 25.65 18.12
N PRO A 10 5.36 26.63 18.87
CA PRO A 10 5.72 26.85 20.27
C PRO A 10 5.43 25.62 21.14
N ARG A 11 6.35 25.29 22.04
CA ARG A 11 6.17 24.16 22.95
C ARG A 11 5.02 24.38 23.93
N ASP A 12 4.73 25.64 24.29
CA ASP A 12 3.64 26.02 25.19
C ASP A 12 2.23 25.74 24.63
N CYS A 13 2.12 25.43 23.33
CA CYS A 13 0.87 24.96 22.73
C CYS A 13 0.51 23.52 23.15
N LEU A 14 1.48 22.74 23.65
CA LEU A 14 1.24 21.36 24.10
C LEU A 14 0.64 21.32 25.51
N SER A 15 -0.37 20.47 25.68
CA SER A 15 -0.84 20.02 26.99
C SER A 15 0.25 19.26 27.75
N PRO A 16 0.12 19.14 29.09
CA PRO A 16 1.05 18.34 29.90
C PRO A 16 1.23 16.90 29.40
N VAL A 17 0.14 16.26 28.95
CA VAL A 17 0.17 14.89 28.40
C VAL A 17 0.98 14.83 27.09
N ALA A 18 0.75 15.77 26.16
CA ALA A 18 1.52 15.81 24.92
C ALA A 18 3.01 16.11 25.18
N CYS A 19 3.31 16.96 26.17
CA CYS A 19 4.69 17.20 26.61
C CYS A 19 5.36 15.95 27.19
N GLU A 20 4.64 15.14 27.96
CA GLU A 20 5.13 13.87 28.51
C GLU A 20 5.41 12.86 27.40
N VAL A 21 4.47 12.71 26.44
CA VAL A 21 4.66 11.86 25.26
C VAL A 21 5.90 12.29 24.46
N PHE A 22 6.09 13.58 24.25
CA PHE A 22 7.28 14.10 23.56
C PHE A 22 8.57 13.76 24.30
N ARG A 23 8.64 13.99 25.62
CA ARG A 23 9.84 13.65 26.41
C ARG A 23 10.14 12.16 26.39
N HIS A 24 9.11 11.33 26.52
CA HIS A 24 9.24 9.89 26.47
C HIS A 24 9.73 9.40 25.09
N ASP A 25 9.23 9.98 24.01
CA ASP A 25 9.65 9.59 22.65
C ASP A 25 11.09 10.02 22.30
N LEU A 26 11.70 10.92 23.08
CA LEU A 26 13.11 11.31 22.98
C LEU A 26 14.09 10.41 23.75
N LEU A 27 13.60 9.40 24.48
CA LEU A 27 14.45 8.39 25.11
C LEU A 27 15.13 7.52 24.04
N ALA A 28 16.41 7.17 24.27
CA ALA A 28 17.15 6.28 23.38
C ALA A 28 16.51 4.88 23.30
N ASP A 29 15.93 4.44 24.41
CA ASP A 29 15.12 3.23 24.52
C ASP A 29 13.89 3.55 25.38
N LYS A 30 12.71 3.36 24.82
CA LYS A 30 11.45 3.69 25.50
C LYS A 30 11.00 2.62 26.50
N GLU A 31 11.60 1.44 26.43
CA GLU A 31 11.35 0.35 27.38
C GLU A 31 12.21 0.46 28.64
N ASP A 32 13.24 1.33 28.62
CA ASP A 32 14.19 1.53 29.71
C ASP A 32 14.29 3.01 30.07
N GLY A 33 13.49 3.42 31.06
CA GLY A 33 13.35 4.82 31.48
C GLY A 33 14.60 5.43 32.13
N ASP A 34 15.60 4.62 32.47
CA ASP A 34 16.87 5.08 33.06
C ASP A 34 17.92 5.43 32.00
N LYS A 35 17.63 5.16 30.71
CA LYS A 35 18.55 5.50 29.62
C LYS A 35 18.49 6.98 29.26
N ASN A 36 19.63 7.44 28.75
CA ASN A 36 19.80 8.80 28.23
C ASN A 36 18.85 9.09 27.05
N LEU A 37 18.72 10.38 26.75
CA LEU A 37 18.10 10.83 25.51
C LEU A 37 18.84 10.28 24.28
N ARG A 38 18.11 10.18 23.18
CA ARG A 38 18.68 9.88 21.85
C ARG A 38 19.77 10.91 21.48
N SER A 39 20.72 10.48 20.66
CA SER A 39 21.83 11.33 20.21
C SER A 39 21.39 12.50 19.32
N ASP A 40 20.26 12.35 18.63
CA ASP A 40 19.64 13.33 17.73
C ASP A 40 18.59 14.23 18.43
N ALA A 41 18.41 14.12 19.75
CA ALA A 41 17.32 14.80 20.46
C ALA A 41 17.32 16.34 20.31
N TRP A 42 18.50 16.94 20.13
CA TRP A 42 18.69 18.37 19.96
C TRP A 42 18.09 18.91 18.64
N GLU A 43 17.86 18.06 17.63
CA GLU A 43 17.32 18.46 16.32
C GLU A 43 15.82 18.83 16.36
N TYR A 44 15.11 18.38 17.40
CA TYR A 44 13.66 18.52 17.53
C TYR A 44 13.22 19.75 18.32
N THR A 45 14.17 20.52 18.86
CA THR A 45 13.91 21.71 19.66
C THR A 45 14.75 22.88 19.15
N VAL A 46 14.11 24.00 18.85
CA VAL A 46 14.77 25.20 18.33
C VAL A 46 14.26 26.45 19.05
N HIS A 47 15.14 27.42 19.30
CA HIS A 47 14.76 28.70 19.88
C HIS A 47 14.48 29.71 18.76
N ARG A 48 13.26 30.27 18.72
CA ARG A 48 12.88 31.34 17.79
C ARG A 48 12.24 32.50 18.53
N GLY A 49 12.85 33.69 18.43
CA GLY A 49 12.33 34.90 19.11
C GLY A 49 12.27 34.76 20.63
N GLY A 50 13.21 34.04 21.24
CA GLY A 50 13.24 33.78 22.69
C GLY A 50 12.29 32.69 23.19
N VAL A 51 11.49 32.08 22.29
CA VAL A 51 10.55 31.00 22.63
C VAL A 51 11.09 29.66 22.14
N GLU A 52 11.05 28.66 23.03
CA GLU A 52 11.33 27.27 22.68
C GLU A 52 10.21 26.73 21.77
N CYS A 53 10.57 26.33 20.56
CA CYS A 53 9.68 25.75 19.57
C CYS A 53 10.09 24.30 19.29
N LEU A 54 9.10 23.45 19.04
CA LEU A 54 9.33 22.12 18.51
C LEU A 54 9.54 22.18 17.00
N ARG A 55 10.41 21.32 16.47
CA ARG A 55 10.64 21.09 15.04
C ARG A 55 10.47 19.60 14.76
N ILE A 56 9.34 19.19 14.18
CA ILE A 56 9.00 17.76 14.04
C ILE A 56 8.39 17.42 12.67
N PRO A 57 8.53 16.19 12.18
CA PRO A 57 7.88 15.76 10.95
C PRO A 57 6.36 15.65 11.13
N VAL A 58 5.61 15.83 10.04
CA VAL A 58 4.14 15.73 10.02
C VAL A 58 3.65 14.38 10.54
N SER A 59 4.37 13.29 10.27
CA SER A 59 4.07 11.96 10.77
C SER A 59 4.08 11.87 12.30
N TYR A 60 4.96 12.60 12.98
CA TYR A 60 4.98 12.68 14.44
C TYR A 60 3.95 13.68 14.99
N LEU A 61 3.67 14.76 14.24
CA LEU A 61 2.65 15.75 14.57
C LEU A 61 1.29 15.11 14.84
N LEU A 62 0.89 14.10 14.06
CA LEU A 62 -0.39 13.40 14.24
C LEU A 62 -0.49 12.73 15.62
N LYS A 63 0.57 12.05 16.06
CA LYS A 63 0.63 11.44 17.39
C LYS A 63 0.55 12.50 18.49
N LEU A 64 1.32 13.60 18.37
CA LEU A 64 1.26 14.69 19.36
C LEU A 64 -0.10 15.39 19.38
N ALA A 65 -0.74 15.58 18.23
CA ALA A 65 -2.09 16.13 18.15
C ALA A 65 -3.09 15.23 18.89
N LEU A 66 -2.97 13.91 18.75
CA LEU A 66 -3.84 12.97 19.46
C LEU A 66 -3.57 12.99 20.97
N ALA A 67 -2.29 13.00 21.39
CA ALA A 67 -1.89 13.18 22.78
C ALA A 67 -2.44 14.50 23.37
N ASP A 68 -2.43 15.56 22.57
CA ASP A 68 -2.93 16.86 22.98
C ASP A 68 -4.45 16.87 23.14
N VAL A 69 -5.19 16.29 22.21
CA VAL A 69 -6.65 16.20 22.28
C VAL A 69 -7.13 15.51 23.56
N ILE A 70 -6.42 14.47 24.01
CA ILE A 70 -6.76 13.73 25.24
C ILE A 70 -6.17 14.36 26.52
N GLY A 71 -5.30 15.36 26.39
CA GLY A 71 -4.65 16.08 27.49
C GLY A 71 -5.10 17.54 27.66
N SER A 72 -5.73 18.13 26.65
CA SER A 72 -6.19 19.53 26.60
C SER A 72 -7.64 19.68 27.05
N GLY A 73 -7.94 20.79 27.73
CA GLY A 73 -9.30 21.14 28.17
C GLY A 73 -9.76 20.33 29.40
N PRO A 74 -11.08 20.21 29.62
CA PRO A 74 -11.62 19.32 30.64
C PRO A 74 -11.16 17.88 30.40
N VAL A 75 -10.80 17.20 31.49
CA VAL A 75 -10.32 15.80 31.47
C VAL A 75 -11.36 14.95 30.73
N PRO A 76 -11.00 14.34 29.58
CA PRO A 76 -11.95 13.54 28.84
C PRO A 76 -12.37 12.30 29.65
N PRO A 77 -13.53 11.69 29.34
CA PRO A 77 -13.98 10.48 30.01
C PRO A 77 -12.89 9.41 29.99
N GLY A 78 -12.74 8.66 31.10
CA GLY A 78 -11.61 7.73 31.28
C GLY A 78 -11.48 6.69 30.16
N ILE A 79 -12.59 6.21 29.59
CA ILE A 79 -12.59 5.30 28.45
C ILE A 79 -12.03 5.95 27.17
N VAL A 80 -12.34 7.22 26.93
CA VAL A 80 -11.84 8.00 25.78
C VAL A 80 -10.35 8.25 25.95
N ARG A 81 -9.90 8.63 27.16
CA ARG A 81 -8.47 8.81 27.43
C ARG A 81 -7.68 7.53 27.20
N ARG A 82 -8.13 6.39 27.76
CA ARG A 82 -7.45 5.09 27.58
C ARG A 82 -7.43 4.65 26.12
N LYS A 83 -8.57 4.72 25.42
CA LYS A 83 -8.60 4.33 24.00
C LYS A 83 -7.77 5.27 23.15
N GLY A 84 -7.78 6.58 23.40
CA GLY A 84 -6.93 7.55 22.71
C GLY A 84 -5.44 7.28 22.88
N LEU A 85 -5.00 6.87 24.09
CA LEU A 85 -3.63 6.43 24.34
C LEU A 85 -3.26 5.21 23.48
N SER A 86 -4.13 4.20 23.42
CA SER A 86 -3.92 3.01 22.58
C SER A 86 -3.88 3.35 21.08
N LEU A 87 -4.75 4.25 20.60
CA LEU A 87 -4.79 4.63 19.19
C LEU A 87 -3.56 5.41 18.72
N MET A 88 -2.78 6.01 19.64
CA MET A 88 -1.51 6.65 19.26
C MET A 88 -0.49 5.67 18.68
N GLU A 89 -0.53 4.40 19.10
CA GLU A 89 0.37 3.36 18.57
C GLU A 89 0.12 3.12 17.07
N CYS A 90 -1.10 3.41 16.60
CA CYS A 90 -1.50 3.26 15.21
C CYS A 90 -0.91 4.30 14.25
N PHE A 91 -0.19 5.32 14.76
CA PHE A 91 0.49 6.34 13.97
C PHE A 91 1.99 6.15 14.06
N THR A 92 2.56 5.42 13.10
CA THR A 92 3.99 5.14 13.02
C THR A 92 4.69 6.15 12.11
N ASN A 93 6.01 6.25 12.29
CA ASN A 93 6.82 7.17 11.52
C ASN A 93 8.11 6.47 11.08
N ASP A 94 8.04 5.52 10.16
CA ASP A 94 9.22 4.77 9.73
C ASP A 94 9.86 5.31 8.46
N ASN A 95 9.13 6.08 7.66
CA ASN A 95 9.60 6.68 6.43
C ASN A 95 9.08 8.12 6.34
N THR A 96 9.33 8.76 5.21
CA THR A 96 9.04 10.18 4.95
C THR A 96 7.56 10.54 5.18
N SER A 97 6.64 9.65 4.78
CA SER A 97 5.18 9.82 4.94
C SER A 97 4.69 9.22 6.26
N PRO A 98 3.58 9.72 6.86
CA PRO A 98 2.93 9.03 7.96
C PRO A 98 2.48 7.63 7.55
N GLU A 99 2.83 6.63 8.36
CA GLU A 99 2.31 5.28 8.22
C GLU A 99 1.23 5.07 9.29
N THR A 100 0.08 4.52 8.87
CA THR A 100 -1.01 4.19 9.79
C THR A 100 -1.44 2.75 9.59
N HIS A 101 -1.72 2.06 10.69
CA HIS A 101 -2.25 0.70 10.67
C HIS A 101 -3.63 0.64 11.35
N SER A 102 -4.36 -0.45 11.11
CA SER A 102 -5.74 -0.65 11.58
C SER A 102 -5.86 -0.46 13.10
N PHE A 103 -6.94 0.19 13.53
CA PHE A 103 -7.21 0.44 14.95
C PHE A 103 -7.55 -0.84 15.73
N ARG A 104 -7.93 -1.89 15.00
CA ARG A 104 -8.15 -3.23 15.51
C ARG A 104 -8.03 -4.26 14.39
N VAL A 105 -7.93 -5.53 14.79
CA VAL A 105 -8.05 -6.66 13.85
C VAL A 105 -9.53 -6.87 13.53
N ASN A 106 -9.90 -6.61 12.27
CA ASN A 106 -11.26 -6.84 11.77
C ASN A 106 -11.56 -8.34 11.66
N SER A 107 -12.74 -8.77 12.09
CA SER A 107 -13.22 -10.16 11.94
C SER A 107 -14.35 -10.28 10.92
N THR A 108 -14.53 -11.49 10.39
CA THR A 108 -15.66 -11.91 9.52
C THR A 108 -16.97 -12.03 10.31
N GLY A 109 -17.29 -11.04 11.15
CA GLY A 109 -18.54 -10.98 11.92
C GLY A 109 -19.73 -10.64 11.03
N LYS A 110 -20.86 -10.28 11.64
CA LYS A 110 -22.14 -9.99 10.95
C LYS A 110 -22.05 -8.89 9.89
N THR A 111 -21.13 -7.94 10.05
CA THR A 111 -20.92 -6.81 9.12
C THR A 111 -20.29 -7.24 7.79
N GLY A 112 -19.66 -8.42 7.72
CA GLY A 112 -18.89 -8.87 6.56
C GLY A 112 -17.49 -8.23 6.49
N LEU A 113 -16.53 -8.96 5.91
CA LEU A 113 -15.12 -8.53 5.87
C LEU A 113 -14.90 -7.25 5.05
N ALA A 114 -15.57 -7.14 3.90
CA ALA A 114 -15.44 -5.99 3.01
C ALA A 114 -15.81 -4.67 3.71
N ALA A 115 -17.00 -4.65 4.32
CA ALA A 115 -17.49 -3.47 5.03
C ALA A 115 -16.66 -3.19 6.29
N ALA A 116 -16.25 -4.21 7.05
CA ALA A 116 -15.39 -4.01 8.22
C ALA A 116 -14.04 -3.35 7.84
N ALA A 117 -13.38 -3.84 6.78
CA ALA A 117 -12.15 -3.26 6.28
C ALA A 117 -12.35 -1.81 5.79
N ALA A 118 -13.41 -1.55 5.01
CA ALA A 118 -13.72 -0.21 4.52
C ALA A 118 -14.02 0.77 5.66
N ARG A 119 -14.74 0.33 6.70
CA ARG A 119 -15.02 1.14 7.90
C ARG A 119 -13.75 1.48 8.67
N ASP A 120 -12.87 0.52 8.92
CA ASP A 120 -11.57 0.78 9.57
C ASP A 120 -10.73 1.79 8.79
N MET A 121 -10.55 1.59 7.47
CA MET A 121 -9.82 2.55 6.62
C MET A 121 -10.44 3.95 6.67
N SER A 122 -11.78 4.02 6.62
CA SER A 122 -12.52 5.27 6.67
C SER A 122 -12.37 6.00 8.00
N ARG A 123 -12.47 5.29 9.13
CA ARG A 123 -12.31 5.87 10.47
C ARG A 123 -10.87 6.34 10.70
N ARG A 124 -9.88 5.57 10.25
CA ARG A 124 -8.46 5.98 10.27
C ARG A 124 -8.22 7.24 9.46
N PHE A 125 -8.77 7.29 8.25
CA PHE A 125 -8.66 8.46 7.40
C PHE A 125 -9.35 9.68 8.04
N LEU A 126 -10.57 9.53 8.56
CA LEU A 126 -11.29 10.59 9.27
C LEU A 126 -10.51 11.11 10.47
N LEU A 127 -10.04 10.22 11.36
CA LEU A 127 -9.24 10.62 12.51
C LEU A 127 -8.00 11.39 12.08
N THR A 128 -7.30 10.91 11.04
CA THR A 128 -6.14 11.61 10.48
C THR A 128 -6.49 13.02 10.00
N GLN A 129 -7.58 13.20 9.25
CA GLN A 129 -8.01 14.53 8.78
C GLN A 129 -8.37 15.47 9.95
N LEU A 130 -9.02 14.94 10.99
CA LEU A 130 -9.37 15.73 12.17
C LEU A 130 -8.14 16.13 12.99
N LEU A 131 -7.16 15.23 13.13
CA LEU A 131 -5.89 15.53 13.80
C LEU A 131 -5.09 16.59 13.05
N VAL A 132 -5.10 16.56 11.72
CA VAL A 132 -4.49 17.62 10.89
C VAL A 132 -5.20 18.95 11.10
N ALA A 133 -6.54 18.98 11.05
CA ALA A 133 -7.31 20.19 11.30
C ALA A 133 -7.02 20.77 12.70
N TYR A 134 -7.02 19.90 13.71
CA TYR A 134 -6.70 20.27 15.09
C TYR A 134 -5.28 20.83 15.21
N ALA A 135 -4.27 20.18 14.64
CA ALA A 135 -2.88 20.62 14.70
C ALA A 135 -2.67 21.97 13.98
N ASN A 136 -3.29 22.17 12.82
CA ASN A 136 -3.17 23.42 12.06
C ASN A 136 -3.61 24.64 12.86
N ASP A 137 -4.65 24.49 13.68
CA ASP A 137 -5.21 25.57 14.50
C ASP A 137 -4.60 25.60 15.91
N ARG A 138 -4.68 24.49 16.66
CA ARG A 138 -4.25 24.42 18.07
C ARG A 138 -2.75 24.68 18.25
N PHE A 139 -1.93 24.17 17.34
CA PHE A 139 -0.49 24.41 17.36
C PHE A 139 -0.09 25.67 16.58
N ARG A 140 -1.07 26.51 16.20
CA ARG A 140 -0.85 27.82 15.58
C ARG A 140 0.00 27.73 14.30
N LEU A 141 -0.15 26.66 13.52
CA LEU A 141 0.62 26.49 12.29
C LEU A 141 0.19 27.54 11.27
N ARG A 142 -1.12 27.74 11.09
CA ARG A 142 -1.67 28.74 10.14
C ARG A 142 -1.32 30.17 10.51
N GLU A 143 -1.32 30.49 11.80
CA GLU A 143 -0.87 31.79 12.32
C GLU A 143 0.62 32.05 12.05
N ARG A 144 1.39 31.01 11.73
CA ARG A 144 2.82 31.03 11.45
C ARG A 144 3.14 30.65 10.01
N ASP A 145 2.19 30.87 9.09
CA ASP A 145 2.32 30.62 7.64
C ASP A 145 2.68 29.17 7.27
N GLN A 146 2.29 28.21 8.11
CA GLN A 146 2.42 26.78 7.84
C GLN A 146 1.05 26.14 7.74
N GLU A 147 0.92 25.18 6.85
CA GLU A 147 -0.29 24.36 6.76
C GLU A 147 0.05 22.93 6.39
N VAL A 148 -0.53 22.00 7.13
CA VAL A 148 -0.35 20.57 6.95
C VAL A 148 -1.54 19.98 6.22
N PHE A 149 -1.26 19.07 5.29
CA PHE A 149 -2.24 18.24 4.61
C PHE A 149 -1.76 16.80 4.56
N VAL A 150 -2.66 15.85 4.79
CA VAL A 150 -2.42 14.42 4.61
C VAL A 150 -3.43 13.86 3.62
N TYR A 151 -2.95 13.10 2.65
CA TYR A 151 -3.77 12.48 1.60
C TYR A 151 -3.07 11.23 1.06
N PHE A 152 -3.82 10.32 0.45
CA PHE A 152 -3.24 9.17 -0.23
C PHE A 152 -2.61 9.60 -1.56
N SER A 153 -1.32 9.31 -1.74
CA SER A 153 -0.60 9.51 -3.00
C SER A 153 0.34 8.33 -3.23
N PRO A 154 0.23 7.64 -4.38
CA PRO A 154 1.05 6.46 -4.67
C PRO A 154 2.48 6.81 -5.09
N HIS A 155 2.75 8.09 -5.35
CA HIS A 155 4.03 8.59 -5.86
C HIS A 155 4.57 9.75 -5.03
N PRO A 156 5.91 9.89 -4.96
CA PRO A 156 6.57 11.12 -4.55
C PRO A 156 6.10 12.30 -5.42
N PRO A 157 5.91 13.49 -4.82
CA PRO A 157 5.56 14.70 -5.55
C PRO A 157 6.52 15.01 -6.71
N VAL A 158 6.03 15.56 -7.82
CA VAL A 158 6.79 15.90 -9.03
C VAL A 158 7.93 16.84 -8.67
N ARG A 159 7.69 17.83 -7.81
CA ARG A 159 8.76 18.73 -7.33
C ARG A 159 9.82 18.02 -6.50
N LEU A 160 9.44 17.03 -5.69
CA LEU A 160 10.39 16.23 -4.93
C LEU A 160 11.23 15.35 -5.87
N ARG A 161 10.62 14.82 -6.95
CA ARG A 161 11.32 14.11 -8.01
C ARG A 161 12.29 15.02 -8.77
N ASP A 162 11.87 16.24 -9.10
CA ASP A 162 12.71 17.27 -9.73
C ASP A 162 13.89 17.63 -8.81
N LEU A 163 13.63 17.89 -7.51
CA LEU A 163 14.65 18.22 -6.50
C LEU A 163 15.64 17.06 -6.31
N ASN A 164 15.15 15.83 -6.24
CA ASN A 164 15.99 14.64 -6.12
C ASN A 164 16.98 14.54 -7.28
N GLY A 165 16.59 14.96 -8.49
CA GLY A 165 17.47 15.06 -9.65
C GLY A 165 18.65 16.01 -9.48
N CYS A 166 18.59 16.93 -8.51
CA CYS A 166 19.55 18.01 -8.29
C CYS A 166 20.41 17.84 -7.04
N ILE A 167 20.18 16.81 -6.22
CA ILE A 167 20.89 16.61 -4.94
C ILE A 167 21.51 15.22 -4.85
N SER A 168 22.49 15.08 -3.95
CA SER A 168 23.10 13.79 -3.65
C SER A 168 22.17 12.92 -2.81
N ASP A 169 22.36 11.61 -2.90
CA ASP A 169 21.62 10.60 -2.13
C ASP A 169 21.79 10.77 -0.61
N ALA A 170 23.00 11.17 -0.17
CA ALA A 170 23.26 11.49 1.23
C ALA A 170 22.47 12.72 1.70
N PHE A 171 22.41 13.77 0.89
CA PHE A 171 21.69 14.99 1.24
C PHE A 171 20.17 14.80 1.19
N TYR A 172 19.66 13.99 0.24
CA TYR A 172 18.25 13.58 0.23
C TYR A 172 17.85 12.93 1.56
N ARG A 173 18.68 12.00 2.06
CA ARG A 173 18.41 11.31 3.33
C ARG A 173 18.35 12.27 4.51
N GLU A 174 19.31 13.18 4.62
CA GLU A 174 19.33 14.20 5.68
C GLU A 174 18.07 15.08 5.68
N LEU A 175 17.55 15.42 4.50
CA LEU A 175 16.41 16.32 4.37
C LEU A 175 15.05 15.65 4.59
N PHE A 176 14.87 14.42 4.10
CA PHE A 176 13.54 13.81 3.96
C PHE A 176 13.35 12.52 4.76
N MET A 177 14.42 11.86 5.22
CA MET A 177 14.21 10.67 6.01
C MET A 177 13.57 10.97 7.35
N SER A 178 12.70 10.06 7.76
CA SER A 178 12.06 10.17 9.06
C SER A 178 13.02 9.81 10.19
N PRO A 179 12.99 10.57 11.30
CA PRO A 179 13.76 10.26 12.51
C PRO A 179 13.24 9.06 13.32
N CYS A 180 12.14 8.42 12.93
CA CYS A 180 11.57 7.29 13.67
C CYS A 180 11.22 7.59 15.15
N LEU A 181 10.67 8.77 15.41
CA LEU A 181 10.19 9.17 16.75
C LEU A 181 8.95 8.39 17.20
N SER A 182 8.08 7.96 16.29
CA SER A 182 6.85 7.22 16.62
C SER A 182 6.89 5.77 16.15
N GLY A 183 6.32 4.86 16.96
CA GLY A 183 6.11 3.46 16.61
C GLY A 183 7.25 2.50 16.97
N TRP A 184 8.36 3.01 17.50
CA TRP A 184 9.56 2.21 17.76
C TRP A 184 10.09 2.47 19.17
N ALA A 185 10.40 1.39 19.90
CA ALA A 185 11.06 1.48 21.21
C ALA A 185 12.47 2.07 21.09
N ARG A 186 13.23 1.63 20.07
CA ARG A 186 14.60 2.08 19.74
C ARG A 186 14.62 2.78 18.39
N GLY A 187 14.21 4.05 18.38
CA GLY A 187 14.00 4.83 17.15
C GLY A 187 15.28 5.01 16.30
N GLU A 188 16.44 5.24 16.93
CA GLU A 188 17.71 5.40 16.21
C GLU A 188 18.13 4.16 15.43
N GLN A 189 17.88 2.96 15.99
CA GLN A 189 18.16 1.70 15.28
C GLN A 189 17.27 1.54 14.05
N LYS A 190 15.99 1.92 14.17
CA LYS A 190 15.07 1.91 13.03
C LYS A 190 15.48 2.96 11.98
N HIS A 191 15.89 4.15 12.40
CA HIS A 191 16.39 5.19 11.51
C HIS A 191 17.61 4.70 10.71
N ALA A 192 18.58 4.07 11.39
CA ALA A 192 19.74 3.45 10.75
C ALA A 192 19.36 2.33 9.76
N TYR A 193 18.36 1.51 10.10
CA TYR A 193 17.81 0.50 9.18
C TYR A 193 17.21 1.14 7.91
N MET A 194 16.50 2.26 8.06
CA MET A 194 15.93 2.96 6.91
C MET A 194 17.02 3.60 6.03
N HIS A 195 18.10 4.08 6.63
CA HIS A 195 19.27 4.61 5.91
C HIS A 195 19.87 3.53 5.00
N LEU A 196 20.05 2.34 5.56
CA LEU A 196 20.50 1.17 4.83
C LEU A 196 19.55 0.80 3.69
N CYS A 197 18.23 0.84 3.91
CA CYS A 197 17.25 0.54 2.86
C CYS A 197 17.37 1.50 1.66
N HIS A 198 17.52 2.81 1.92
CA HIS A 198 17.72 3.81 0.88
C HIS A 198 19.01 3.57 0.10
N GLU A 199 20.12 3.35 0.80
CA GLU A 199 21.43 3.11 0.17
C GLU A 199 21.40 1.87 -0.73
N VAL A 200 20.82 0.77 -0.25
CA VAL A 200 20.74 -0.49 -0.99
C VAL A 200 19.91 -0.32 -2.26
N LEU A 201 18.78 0.39 -2.22
CA LEU A 201 17.93 0.60 -3.38
C LEU A 201 18.56 1.55 -4.41
N SER A 202 19.27 2.58 -3.96
CA SER A 202 20.09 3.44 -4.82
C SER A 202 21.15 2.63 -5.58
N ARG A 203 21.88 1.74 -4.89
CA ARG A 203 22.87 0.84 -5.51
C ARG A 203 22.25 -0.21 -6.42
N SER A 204 21.13 -0.79 -6.01
CA SER A 204 20.39 -1.80 -6.78
C SER A 204 19.93 -1.23 -8.12
N HIS A 205 19.42 0.00 -8.14
CA HIS A 205 19.01 0.66 -9.38
C HIS A 205 20.17 0.88 -10.36
N LEU A 206 21.39 1.17 -9.88
CA LEU A 206 22.58 1.25 -10.73
C LEU A 206 22.94 -0.12 -11.32
N ASN A 207 22.87 -1.18 -10.52
CA ASN A 207 23.14 -2.56 -10.97
C ASN A 207 22.09 -3.08 -11.96
N ALA A 208 20.87 -2.54 -11.93
CA ALA A 208 19.83 -2.84 -12.92
C ALA A 208 20.26 -2.49 -14.35
N VAL A 209 21.01 -1.39 -14.54
CA VAL A 209 21.50 -0.95 -15.86
C VAL A 209 22.43 -2.01 -16.49
N VAL A 210 23.30 -2.62 -15.68
CA VAL A 210 24.21 -3.69 -16.13
C VAL A 210 23.40 -4.89 -16.64
N LYS A 211 22.38 -5.31 -15.88
CA LYS A 211 21.50 -6.41 -16.30
C LYS A 211 20.70 -6.10 -17.56
N LEU A 212 20.29 -4.84 -17.77
CA LEU A 212 19.63 -4.42 -19.01
C LEU A 212 20.56 -4.50 -20.23
N LYS A 213 21.86 -4.24 -20.05
CA LYS A 213 22.89 -4.43 -21.07
C LYS A 213 23.09 -5.92 -21.39
N GLU A 214 23.23 -6.76 -20.36
CA GLU A 214 23.34 -8.23 -20.50
C GLU A 214 22.11 -8.84 -21.19
N ALA A 215 20.92 -8.35 -20.89
CA ALA A 215 19.68 -8.75 -21.55
C ALA A 215 19.60 -8.28 -23.03
N GLY A 216 20.55 -7.48 -23.52
CA GLY A 216 20.55 -6.92 -24.87
C GLY A 216 19.37 -5.97 -25.12
N ILE A 217 18.90 -5.30 -24.05
CA ILE A 217 17.89 -4.24 -24.14
C ILE A 217 18.57 -2.90 -24.43
N ILE A 218 19.64 -2.63 -23.68
CA ILE A 218 20.57 -1.53 -23.96
C ILE A 218 21.61 -2.08 -24.92
N THR A 219 21.59 -1.61 -26.16
CA THR A 219 22.48 -2.09 -27.22
C THR A 219 23.63 -1.13 -27.53
N ASN A 220 23.52 0.12 -27.07
CA ASN A 220 24.47 1.18 -27.39
C ASN A 220 25.24 1.57 -26.12
N GLU A 221 26.43 2.14 -26.28
CA GLU A 221 27.22 2.63 -25.15
C GLU A 221 26.71 3.95 -24.57
N LEU A 222 25.78 4.61 -25.26
CA LEU A 222 25.15 5.82 -24.78
C LEU A 222 23.97 5.45 -23.88
N VAL A 223 24.18 5.60 -22.57
CA VAL A 223 23.22 5.29 -21.50
C VAL A 223 23.06 6.52 -20.63
N VAL A 224 21.81 6.86 -20.30
CA VAL A 224 21.53 7.89 -19.31
C VAL A 224 21.67 7.26 -17.93
N LEU A 225 22.82 7.47 -17.29
CA LEU A 225 23.04 6.93 -15.94
C LEU A 225 21.91 7.41 -15.00
N PRO A 226 21.24 6.49 -14.28
CA PRO A 226 20.23 6.89 -13.32
C PRO A 226 20.91 7.70 -12.21
N ASN A 227 20.16 8.63 -11.63
CA ASN A 227 20.67 9.40 -10.51
C ASN A 227 20.99 8.45 -9.34
N THR A 228 22.06 8.76 -8.60
CA THR A 228 22.48 7.98 -7.43
C THR A 228 21.48 8.10 -6.28
N SER A 229 20.62 9.13 -6.29
CA SER A 229 19.57 9.32 -5.28
C SER A 229 18.25 8.69 -5.72
N ASN A 230 17.74 7.73 -4.95
CA ASN A 230 16.53 6.98 -5.26
C ASN A 230 15.38 7.28 -4.28
N ILE A 231 14.26 7.73 -4.81
CA ILE A 231 13.04 8.09 -4.05
C ILE A 231 11.98 6.99 -4.03
N SER A 232 12.31 5.78 -4.49
CA SER A 232 11.35 4.67 -4.59
C SER A 232 10.76 4.29 -3.24
N LEU A 233 11.49 4.44 -2.14
CA LEU A 233 10.93 4.24 -0.79
C LEU A 233 9.88 5.28 -0.42
N ALA A 234 9.83 6.44 -1.07
CA ALA A 234 8.75 7.41 -0.89
C ALA A 234 7.50 7.09 -1.73
N ASN A 235 7.49 5.98 -2.51
CA ASN A 235 6.27 5.45 -3.10
C ASN A 235 5.40 4.82 -1.99
N ASN A 236 4.23 5.41 -1.74
CA ASN A 236 3.30 4.90 -0.74
C ASN A 236 2.32 3.90 -1.38
N GLY A 237 1.84 2.94 -0.59
CA GLY A 237 0.76 2.04 -1.00
C GLY A 237 0.04 1.51 0.23
N THR A 238 -1.01 0.74 0.01
CA THR A 238 -1.75 0.10 1.10
C THR A 238 -1.28 -1.33 1.26
N HIS A 239 -0.85 -1.70 2.47
CA HIS A 239 -0.61 -3.08 2.81
C HIS A 239 -1.83 -3.66 3.50
N LEU A 240 -2.28 -4.84 3.05
CA LEU A 240 -3.40 -5.54 3.65
C LEU A 240 -2.93 -6.86 4.24
N SER A 241 -2.81 -6.90 5.56
CA SER A 241 -2.48 -8.11 6.30
C SER A 241 -3.74 -8.85 6.77
N GLN A 242 -3.72 -10.16 6.64
CA GLN A 242 -4.75 -11.08 7.14
C GLN A 242 -4.08 -12.19 7.95
N GLY A 243 -4.66 -12.52 9.10
CA GLY A 243 -4.17 -13.59 9.97
C GLY A 243 -5.17 -14.74 10.07
N SER A 244 -4.68 -15.93 10.38
CA SER A 244 -5.52 -17.12 10.62
C SER A 244 -5.45 -17.56 12.08
N ARG A 245 -6.57 -17.44 12.80
CA ARG A 245 -6.69 -17.93 14.18
C ARG A 245 -6.46 -19.43 14.27
N LYS A 246 -6.94 -20.19 13.28
CA LYS A 246 -6.76 -21.64 13.20
C LYS A 246 -5.28 -22.00 13.13
N LEU A 247 -4.53 -21.38 12.21
CA LEU A 247 -3.09 -21.66 12.06
C LEU A 247 -2.32 -21.26 13.31
N VAL A 248 -2.63 -20.10 13.90
CA VAL A 248 -2.03 -19.66 15.17
C VAL A 248 -2.31 -20.65 16.30
N SER A 249 -3.55 -21.13 16.43
CA SER A 249 -3.91 -22.13 17.44
C SER A 249 -3.16 -23.44 17.25
N LEU A 250 -2.98 -23.89 16.00
CA LEU A 250 -2.22 -25.10 15.69
C LEU A 250 -0.74 -24.93 16.04
N LEU A 251 -0.13 -23.79 15.69
CA LEU A 251 1.28 -23.50 16.00
C LEU A 251 1.54 -23.31 17.51
N LYS A 252 0.54 -22.84 18.26
CA LYS A 252 0.62 -22.71 19.72
C LYS A 252 0.48 -24.04 20.47
N ASP A 253 -0.18 -25.03 19.86
CA ASP A 253 -0.41 -26.34 20.47
C ASP A 253 0.63 -27.35 19.97
N PRO A 254 1.63 -27.74 20.79
CA PRO A 254 2.65 -28.70 20.39
C PRO A 254 2.09 -30.07 20.01
N SER A 255 0.89 -30.43 20.49
CA SER A 255 0.23 -31.69 20.19
C SER A 255 -0.47 -31.73 18.82
N SER A 256 -0.59 -30.57 18.16
CA SER A 256 -1.27 -30.46 16.86
C SER A 256 -0.52 -31.15 15.71
N GLY A 257 0.79 -31.35 15.88
CA GLY A 257 1.69 -31.83 14.82
C GLY A 257 2.01 -30.79 13.73
N PHE A 258 1.37 -29.61 13.76
CA PHE A 258 1.63 -28.51 12.84
C PHE A 258 2.74 -27.60 13.41
N SER A 259 3.78 -27.37 12.63
CA SER A 259 5.00 -26.68 13.09
C SER A 259 5.42 -25.61 12.07
N GLY A 260 6.44 -24.81 12.40
CA GLY A 260 6.99 -23.81 11.48
C GLY A 260 7.44 -24.41 10.13
N LEU A 261 7.83 -25.69 10.10
CA LEU A 261 8.14 -26.41 8.86
C LEU A 261 6.90 -26.52 7.95
N HIS A 262 5.76 -26.89 8.54
CA HIS A 262 4.48 -27.03 7.84
C HIS A 262 3.93 -25.66 7.42
N GLU A 263 4.02 -24.66 8.32
CA GLU A 263 3.67 -23.27 7.99
C GLU A 263 4.48 -22.79 6.78
N LYS A 264 5.80 -22.99 6.78
CA LYS A 264 6.66 -22.56 5.69
C LYS A 264 6.29 -23.21 4.36
N TYR A 265 6.12 -24.53 4.37
CA TYR A 265 5.75 -25.29 3.18
C TYR A 265 4.44 -24.78 2.57
N VAL A 266 3.37 -24.71 3.38
CA VAL A 266 2.05 -24.29 2.87
C VAL A 266 2.04 -22.82 2.49
N SER A 267 2.68 -21.95 3.28
CA SER A 267 2.67 -20.51 3.02
C SER A 267 3.34 -20.16 1.71
N ASP A 268 4.51 -20.75 1.44
CA ASP A 268 5.21 -20.53 0.18
C ASP A 268 4.37 -21.01 -1.02
N LEU A 269 3.71 -22.18 -0.92
CA LEU A 269 2.82 -22.68 -1.96
C LEU A 269 1.61 -21.76 -2.19
N VAL A 270 0.98 -21.28 -1.13
CA VAL A 270 -0.14 -20.34 -1.19
C VAL A 270 0.28 -19.07 -1.92
N VAL A 271 1.46 -18.50 -1.61
CA VAL A 271 1.98 -17.33 -2.32
C VAL A 271 2.10 -17.59 -3.82
N LYS A 272 2.66 -18.73 -4.24
CA LYS A 272 2.77 -19.08 -5.66
C LYS A 272 1.43 -19.14 -6.36
N ILE A 273 0.41 -19.74 -5.72
CA ILE A 273 -0.93 -19.84 -6.28
C ILE A 273 -1.53 -18.45 -6.41
N VAL A 274 -1.50 -17.65 -5.34
CA VAL A 274 -2.06 -16.29 -5.28
C VAL A 274 -1.43 -15.38 -6.34
N GLU A 275 -0.13 -15.50 -6.61
CA GLU A 275 0.56 -14.71 -7.66
C GLU A 275 -0.09 -14.80 -9.05
N HIS A 276 -0.79 -15.91 -9.37
CA HIS A 276 -1.51 -16.05 -10.65
C HIS A 276 -2.78 -15.18 -10.70
N PHE A 277 -3.39 -14.90 -9.55
CA PHE A 277 -4.61 -14.12 -9.44
C PHE A 277 -4.35 -12.62 -9.18
N LEU A 278 -3.13 -12.24 -8.79
CA LEU A 278 -2.76 -10.84 -8.55
C LEU A 278 -3.07 -9.85 -9.70
N PRO A 279 -3.00 -10.24 -10.99
CA PRO A 279 -3.42 -9.36 -12.08
C PRO A 279 -4.87 -8.87 -11.98
N LEU A 280 -5.75 -9.57 -11.25
CA LEU A 280 -7.14 -9.14 -11.04
C LEU A 280 -7.25 -7.88 -10.18
N PHE A 281 -6.25 -7.56 -9.35
CA PHE A 281 -6.28 -6.38 -8.48
C PHE A 281 -5.68 -5.15 -9.16
N VAL A 282 -4.64 -5.35 -9.97
CA VAL A 282 -3.83 -4.30 -10.59
C VAL A 282 -4.61 -3.55 -11.67
N GLY A 283 -4.82 -2.26 -11.47
CA GLY A 283 -5.62 -1.41 -12.33
C GLY A 283 -7.14 -1.55 -12.15
N THR A 284 -7.60 -2.67 -11.58
CA THR A 284 -9.01 -2.98 -11.34
C THR A 284 -9.56 -2.30 -10.08
N TYR A 285 -8.92 -2.56 -8.92
CA TYR A 285 -9.33 -2.02 -7.61
C TYR A 285 -8.36 -0.98 -7.08
N SER A 286 -7.09 -1.04 -7.45
CA SER A 286 -6.14 0.02 -7.16
C SER A 286 -5.34 0.35 -8.42
N ALA A 287 -4.94 1.60 -8.57
CA ALA A 287 -4.13 2.02 -9.71
C ALA A 287 -3.22 3.19 -9.34
N SER A 288 -2.31 3.52 -10.24
CA SER A 288 -1.44 4.68 -10.11
C SER A 288 -1.13 5.26 -11.49
N PRO A 289 -2.09 5.96 -12.12
CA PRO A 289 -1.90 6.49 -13.46
C PRO A 289 -0.72 7.47 -13.51
N TYR A 290 0.22 7.24 -14.41
CA TYR A 290 1.40 8.09 -14.57
C TYR A 290 1.77 8.27 -16.04
N ARG A 291 2.14 9.49 -16.40
CA ARG A 291 2.49 9.85 -17.78
C ARG A 291 4.01 9.95 -17.90
N ILE A 292 4.56 9.31 -18.94
CA ILE A 292 5.99 9.39 -19.30
C ILE A 292 6.09 9.94 -20.72
N ASP A 293 6.78 11.07 -20.89
CA ASP A 293 6.99 11.65 -22.21
C ASP A 293 8.00 10.86 -23.03
N PHE A 294 8.02 11.11 -24.34
CA PHE A 294 8.99 10.46 -25.23
C PHE A 294 10.42 10.61 -24.70
N LYS A 295 10.86 11.83 -24.39
CA LYS A 295 12.23 12.13 -23.91
C LYS A 295 12.64 11.36 -22.65
N ASP A 296 11.68 10.97 -21.81
CA ASP A 296 11.94 10.25 -20.57
C ASP A 296 11.79 8.73 -20.74
N PHE A 297 11.41 8.26 -21.93
CA PHE A 297 11.14 6.86 -22.26
C PHE A 297 12.43 6.05 -22.55
N HIS A 298 13.43 6.25 -21.71
CA HIS A 298 14.71 5.53 -21.71
C HIS A 298 14.57 4.15 -21.07
N PRO A 299 15.04 3.04 -21.69
CA PRO A 299 14.94 1.71 -21.09
C PRO A 299 15.53 1.63 -19.69
N GLU A 300 16.68 2.28 -19.46
CA GLU A 300 17.37 2.36 -18.16
C GLU A 300 16.59 3.12 -17.09
N ARG A 301 15.68 4.02 -17.48
CA ARG A 301 14.79 4.73 -16.54
C ARG A 301 13.46 4.02 -16.35
N VAL A 302 12.80 3.63 -17.44
CA VAL A 302 11.43 3.10 -17.39
C VAL A 302 11.35 1.63 -17.00
N LEU A 303 12.41 0.84 -17.24
CA LEU A 303 12.44 -0.54 -16.77
C LEU A 303 12.92 -0.64 -15.32
N GLY A 304 13.62 0.37 -14.79
CA GLY A 304 13.99 0.48 -13.38
C GLY A 304 14.42 -0.85 -12.75
N PHE A 305 13.68 -1.27 -11.73
CA PHE A 305 13.92 -2.50 -10.98
C PHE A 305 13.48 -3.79 -11.69
N LEU A 306 12.76 -3.73 -12.82
CA LEU A 306 12.22 -4.91 -13.51
C LEU A 306 13.31 -5.92 -13.90
N SER A 307 14.55 -5.47 -14.07
CA SER A 307 15.70 -6.35 -14.34
C SER A 307 16.12 -7.23 -13.15
N HIS A 308 15.63 -6.92 -11.95
CA HIS A 308 15.77 -7.72 -10.73
C HIS A 308 14.51 -8.53 -10.41
N GLU A 309 13.41 -8.25 -11.11
CA GLU A 309 12.08 -8.81 -10.88
C GLU A 309 11.67 -9.84 -11.94
N LEU A 310 12.29 -9.77 -13.12
CA LEU A 310 12.03 -10.63 -14.26
C LEU A 310 13.32 -11.18 -14.86
N ASP A 311 13.23 -12.42 -15.34
CA ASP A 311 14.24 -13.06 -16.17
C ASP A 311 14.42 -12.27 -17.48
N PHE A 312 15.64 -12.28 -18.01
CA PHE A 312 16.00 -11.54 -19.22
C PHE A 312 15.09 -11.89 -20.40
N THR A 313 14.58 -13.12 -20.49
CA THR A 313 13.68 -13.55 -21.58
C THR A 313 12.36 -12.78 -21.52
N HIS A 314 11.68 -12.82 -20.38
CA HIS A 314 10.39 -12.15 -20.21
C HIS A 314 10.55 -10.63 -20.20
N LEU A 315 11.63 -10.11 -19.62
CA LEU A 315 11.94 -8.68 -19.64
C LEU A 315 12.07 -8.13 -21.08
N ARG A 316 12.79 -8.84 -21.96
CA ARG A 316 12.89 -8.47 -23.39
C ARG A 316 11.56 -8.54 -24.10
N MET A 317 10.75 -9.57 -23.82
CA MET A 317 9.42 -9.73 -24.41
C MET A 317 8.50 -8.58 -23.98
N LEU A 318 8.47 -8.27 -22.68
CA LEU A 318 7.74 -7.17 -22.07
C LEU A 318 8.18 -5.84 -22.68
N TRP A 319 9.47 -5.52 -22.68
CA TRP A 319 10.00 -4.27 -23.23
C TRP A 319 9.61 -4.07 -24.70
N ARG A 320 9.70 -5.13 -25.51
CA ARG A 320 9.27 -5.07 -26.90
C ARG A 320 7.78 -4.77 -27.05
N ARG A 321 6.94 -5.36 -26.20
CA ARG A 321 5.49 -5.10 -26.23
C ARG A 321 5.18 -3.70 -25.74
N TRP A 322 5.90 -3.23 -24.74
CA TRP A 322 5.79 -1.87 -24.22
C TRP A 322 6.11 -0.83 -25.30
N ARG A 323 7.24 -0.97 -26.01
CA ARG A 323 7.58 -0.09 -27.15
C ARG A 323 6.54 -0.07 -28.28
N LYS A 324 5.72 -1.12 -28.41
CA LYS A 324 4.61 -1.17 -29.39
C LYS A 324 3.32 -0.53 -28.87
N LYS A 325 3.15 -0.52 -27.55
CA LYS A 325 2.01 0.11 -26.86
C LYS A 325 2.19 1.62 -26.79
N ALA A 326 3.40 2.07 -26.46
CA ALA A 326 3.77 3.47 -26.37
C ALA A 326 3.67 4.20 -27.73
N ASP A 327 3.36 5.48 -27.68
CA ASP A 327 3.26 6.38 -28.83
C ASP A 327 4.64 6.96 -29.20
N ILE A 328 5.49 6.06 -29.71
CA ILE A 328 6.92 6.31 -30.01
C ILE A 328 7.30 5.83 -31.43
N ARG A 329 6.33 5.74 -32.34
CA ARG A 329 6.53 5.14 -33.67
C ARG A 329 6.87 6.18 -34.74
N VAL A 330 7.98 5.95 -35.44
CA VAL A 330 8.40 6.67 -36.63
C VAL A 330 8.40 5.69 -37.81
N PHE A 331 7.68 6.00 -38.90
CA PHE A 331 7.56 5.12 -40.08
C PHE A 331 7.26 3.64 -39.73
N LYS A 332 6.31 3.42 -38.80
CA LYS A 332 5.90 2.09 -38.26
C LYS A 332 6.96 1.34 -37.44
N ARG A 333 8.10 1.96 -37.14
CA ARG A 333 9.16 1.42 -36.27
C ARG A 333 9.15 2.16 -34.94
N SER A 334 9.19 1.44 -33.82
CA SER A 334 9.32 2.07 -32.50
C SER A 334 10.75 2.58 -32.34
N VAL A 335 10.89 3.87 -32.03
CA VAL A 335 12.17 4.53 -31.78
C VAL A 335 12.19 4.91 -30.29
N THR A 336 13.27 4.59 -29.60
CA THR A 336 13.51 5.06 -28.23
C THR A 336 14.32 6.35 -28.28
N PRO A 337 14.28 7.18 -27.24
CA PRO A 337 15.12 8.38 -27.16
C PRO A 337 16.60 8.04 -27.29
N PHE A 338 17.36 9.00 -27.77
CA PHE A 338 18.78 8.85 -27.99
C PHE A 338 19.59 9.22 -26.76
N GLY A 339 19.10 10.07 -25.85
CA GLY A 339 19.78 10.48 -24.61
C GLY A 339 19.92 11.99 -24.49
N PRO A 340 20.57 12.67 -25.45
CA PRO A 340 20.73 14.10 -25.39
C PRO A 340 19.41 14.84 -25.67
N ASP A 341 18.96 15.66 -24.71
CA ASP A 341 17.70 16.42 -24.80
C ASP A 341 17.61 17.30 -26.06
N TRP A 342 18.73 17.88 -26.50
CA TRP A 342 18.81 18.72 -27.69
C TRP A 342 18.50 17.97 -28.99
N LEU A 343 18.61 16.63 -28.98
CA LEU A 343 18.28 15.78 -30.11
C LEU A 343 16.86 15.20 -29.96
N ASP A 344 16.50 14.75 -28.75
CA ASP A 344 15.21 14.10 -28.50
C ASP A 344 14.02 15.06 -28.59
N GLY A 345 14.19 16.34 -28.20
CA GLY A 345 13.16 17.36 -28.30
C GLY A 345 12.68 17.63 -29.75
N PRO A 346 13.58 17.96 -30.68
CA PRO A 346 13.24 18.11 -32.10
C PRO A 346 12.64 16.85 -32.72
N VAL A 347 13.16 15.66 -32.40
CA VAL A 347 12.63 14.38 -32.91
C VAL A 347 11.21 14.12 -32.43
N SER A 348 10.95 14.33 -31.14
CA SER A 348 9.61 14.21 -30.55
C SER A 348 8.62 15.15 -31.24
N SER A 349 9.03 16.40 -31.46
CA SER A 349 8.19 17.43 -32.08
C SER A 349 7.89 17.12 -33.54
N LEU A 350 8.91 16.73 -34.32
CA LEU A 350 8.80 16.44 -35.75
C LEU A 350 7.89 15.23 -36.02
N PHE A 351 8.01 14.17 -35.21
CA PHE A 351 7.25 12.93 -35.39
C PHE A 351 6.03 12.81 -34.45
N ARG A 352 5.74 13.85 -33.66
CA ARG A 352 4.65 13.89 -32.67
C ARG A 352 4.70 12.72 -31.68
N LEU A 353 5.90 12.35 -31.22
CA LEU A 353 6.09 11.25 -30.29
C LEU A 353 5.74 11.69 -28.89
N ARG A 354 4.73 11.05 -28.30
CA ARG A 354 4.17 11.43 -27.00
C ARG A 354 4.74 10.61 -25.85
N GLY A 355 5.21 9.39 -26.07
CA GLY A 355 5.63 8.49 -25.00
C GLY A 355 4.49 7.56 -24.56
N ASP A 356 4.25 7.37 -23.26
CA ASP A 356 3.23 6.43 -22.78
C ASP A 356 2.45 6.92 -21.53
N LEU A 357 1.30 6.29 -21.30
CA LEU A 357 0.52 6.39 -20.07
C LEU A 357 0.47 5.01 -19.41
N ILE A 358 0.94 4.92 -18.17
CA ILE A 358 0.99 3.69 -17.39
C ILE A 358 -0.20 3.66 -16.42
N PRO A 359 -1.06 2.61 -16.46
CA PRO A 359 -2.18 2.46 -15.53
C PRO A 359 -1.80 2.39 -14.05
N ASP A 360 -0.73 1.66 -13.71
CA ASP A 360 -0.24 1.52 -12.34
C ASP A 360 1.29 1.58 -12.30
N PHE A 361 1.82 2.80 -12.21
CA PHE A 361 3.25 3.04 -12.27
C PHE A 361 3.98 2.73 -10.97
N ARG A 362 3.27 2.69 -9.83
CA ARG A 362 3.90 2.37 -8.53
C ARG A 362 4.56 1.00 -8.56
N LEU A 363 3.91 0.03 -9.23
CA LEU A 363 4.44 -1.33 -9.37
C LEU A 363 5.65 -1.43 -10.32
N ILE A 364 6.04 -0.33 -10.97
CA ILE A 364 7.19 -0.24 -11.87
C ILE A 364 8.29 0.63 -11.27
N ASP A 365 7.92 1.69 -10.57
CA ASP A 365 8.83 2.69 -9.97
C ASP A 365 9.39 2.27 -8.59
N TYR A 366 8.88 1.18 -8.02
CA TYR A 366 9.30 0.61 -6.74
C TYR A 366 9.71 -0.85 -6.91
N LEU A 367 10.75 -1.30 -6.18
CA LEU A 367 11.13 -2.71 -6.14
C LEU A 367 10.08 -3.50 -5.34
N VAL A 368 9.11 -4.12 -6.02
CA VAL A 368 7.96 -4.77 -5.37
C VAL A 368 8.24 -6.22 -5.04
N CYS A 369 9.01 -6.91 -5.89
CA CYS A 369 9.39 -8.29 -5.66
C CYS A 369 10.88 -8.52 -5.95
N LEU A 370 11.43 -9.63 -5.48
CA LEU A 370 12.75 -10.09 -5.89
C LEU A 370 12.63 -11.44 -6.58
N MET A 371 13.36 -11.59 -7.68
CA MET A 371 13.45 -12.86 -8.39
C MET A 371 14.38 -13.83 -7.65
N SER A 372 14.01 -15.10 -7.61
CA SER A 372 14.89 -16.21 -7.21
C SER A 372 16.20 -16.23 -8.00
N THR A 373 17.26 -16.80 -7.43
CA THR A 373 18.47 -17.18 -8.17
C THR A 373 18.39 -18.64 -8.61
N GLU A 374 19.28 -19.08 -9.50
CA GLU A 374 19.37 -20.49 -9.92
C GLU A 374 19.67 -21.45 -8.75
N ARG A 375 20.24 -20.95 -7.66
CA ARG A 375 20.63 -21.74 -6.48
C ARG A 375 19.66 -21.57 -5.31
N SER A 376 19.08 -20.39 -5.16
CA SER A 376 18.29 -20.01 -3.99
C SER A 376 16.88 -19.58 -4.41
N PRO A 377 15.92 -20.51 -4.42
CA PRO A 377 14.51 -20.21 -4.67
C PRO A 377 13.87 -19.44 -3.51
N ALA A 378 12.99 -18.49 -3.80
CA ALA A 378 12.30 -17.67 -2.81
C ALA A 378 11.19 -18.44 -2.06
N LEU A 379 10.50 -19.36 -2.75
CA LEU A 379 9.22 -19.93 -2.32
C LEU A 379 9.18 -21.47 -2.42
N ASN A 380 10.30 -22.15 -2.18
CA ASN A 380 10.36 -23.62 -2.29
C ASN A 380 9.75 -24.40 -1.12
N GLY A 381 9.21 -23.73 -0.10
CA GLY A 381 8.63 -24.38 1.07
C GLY A 381 9.66 -24.93 2.06
N MET A 382 10.95 -24.69 1.83
CA MET A 382 12.01 -25.08 2.75
C MET A 382 12.35 -23.93 3.72
N PRO A 383 12.56 -24.23 5.02
CA PRO A 383 13.08 -23.25 5.97
C PRO A 383 14.41 -22.65 5.51
N GLY A 384 14.61 -21.36 5.78
CA GLY A 384 15.86 -20.67 5.45
C GLY A 384 16.03 -20.26 3.98
N ASN A 385 15.10 -20.64 3.08
CA ASN A 385 15.17 -20.30 1.65
C ASN A 385 15.30 -18.79 1.40
N SER A 386 14.56 -17.98 2.14
CA SER A 386 14.59 -16.52 2.04
C SER A 386 15.91 -15.94 2.53
N ALA A 387 16.56 -16.57 3.53
CA ALA A 387 17.88 -16.15 4.00
C ALA A 387 18.96 -16.47 2.97
N ALA A 388 18.91 -17.66 2.35
CA ALA A 388 19.81 -18.06 1.27
C ALA A 388 19.69 -17.11 0.06
N LEU A 389 18.46 -16.82 -0.38
CA LEU A 389 18.23 -15.87 -1.48
C LEU A 389 18.78 -14.47 -1.16
N LYS A 390 18.52 -13.95 0.05
CA LYS A 390 19.04 -12.64 0.45
C LYS A 390 20.57 -12.59 0.44
N LYS A 391 21.24 -13.69 0.80
CA LYS A 391 22.70 -13.80 0.75
C LYS A 391 23.20 -13.76 -0.69
N ASP A 392 22.63 -14.58 -1.57
CA ASP A 392 23.00 -14.59 -2.99
C ASP A 392 22.79 -13.22 -3.65
N LEU A 393 21.66 -12.56 -3.37
CA LEU A 393 21.37 -11.22 -3.92
C LEU A 393 22.32 -10.15 -3.38
N ALA A 394 22.83 -10.31 -2.16
CA ALA A 394 23.85 -9.42 -1.61
C ALA A 394 25.20 -9.60 -2.28
N GLU A 395 25.60 -10.83 -2.60
CA GLU A 395 26.79 -11.14 -3.38
C GLU A 395 26.71 -10.56 -4.81
N LEU A 396 25.50 -10.47 -5.37
CA LEU A 396 25.23 -9.80 -6.65
C LEU A 396 25.11 -8.26 -6.54
N GLY A 397 25.24 -7.69 -5.33
CA GLY A 397 25.09 -6.25 -5.08
C GLY A 397 23.67 -5.71 -5.27
N VAL A 398 22.65 -6.58 -5.29
CA VAL A 398 21.24 -6.22 -5.55
C VAL A 398 20.48 -5.90 -4.26
N PHE A 399 20.84 -6.55 -3.15
CA PHE A 399 20.07 -6.50 -1.90
C PHE A 399 20.96 -6.61 -0.65
N HIS A 400 20.39 -6.43 0.55
CA HIS A 400 21.11 -6.60 1.81
C HIS A 400 20.44 -7.63 2.75
N PRO A 401 21.17 -8.52 3.43
CA PRO A 401 20.58 -9.61 4.21
C PRO A 401 19.71 -9.18 5.40
N SER A 402 19.96 -8.00 5.98
CA SER A 402 19.15 -7.46 7.08
C SER A 402 17.78 -6.93 6.62
N MET A 403 17.61 -6.63 5.32
CA MET A 403 16.34 -6.12 4.81
C MET A 403 15.30 -7.24 4.73
N SER A 404 14.04 -6.87 4.92
CA SER A 404 12.91 -7.75 4.65
C SER A 404 12.83 -8.06 3.16
N LEU A 405 12.81 -9.33 2.76
CA LEU A 405 12.60 -9.74 1.37
C LEU A 405 11.30 -9.13 0.82
N TYR A 406 11.36 -8.60 -0.40
CA TYR A 406 10.23 -8.00 -1.10
C TYR A 406 9.48 -9.03 -1.94
N LEU A 407 8.16 -9.07 -1.74
CA LEU A 407 7.20 -9.96 -2.42
C LEU A 407 5.88 -9.20 -2.58
N PHE A 408 5.15 -9.45 -3.69
CA PHE A 408 3.80 -8.90 -3.87
C PHE A 408 2.80 -9.37 -2.82
N PHE A 409 2.97 -10.62 -2.37
CA PHE A 409 2.16 -11.27 -1.37
C PHE A 409 3.11 -12.01 -0.42
N LYS A 410 3.18 -11.55 0.84
CA LYS A 410 4.23 -11.95 1.78
C LYS A 410 3.64 -12.82 2.91
N PRO A 411 4.23 -13.98 3.21
CA PRO A 411 3.90 -14.72 4.42
C PRO A 411 4.19 -13.90 5.68
N ARG A 412 3.28 -13.97 6.64
CA ARG A 412 3.48 -13.52 8.01
C ARG A 412 3.66 -14.79 8.85
N GLU A 413 4.92 -15.17 9.04
CA GLU A 413 5.30 -16.40 9.75
C GLU A 413 5.18 -16.19 11.27
N TYR A 414 4.64 -17.18 11.97
CA TYR A 414 4.31 -17.07 13.40
C TYR A 414 5.52 -16.72 14.26
N ASP A 415 6.66 -17.39 14.03
CA ASP A 415 7.89 -17.20 14.81
C ASP A 415 8.48 -15.79 14.67
N ILE A 416 8.12 -15.07 13.61
CA ILE A 416 8.60 -13.70 13.33
C ILE A 416 7.58 -12.66 13.77
N MET A 417 6.30 -12.91 13.51
CA MET A 417 5.23 -11.91 13.63
C MET A 417 4.35 -12.10 14.86
N GLY A 418 4.43 -13.24 15.55
CA GLY A 418 3.50 -13.65 16.61
C GLY A 418 2.13 -14.11 16.09
N PHE A 419 1.93 -14.15 14.78
CA PHE A 419 0.73 -14.69 14.13
C PHE A 419 1.07 -15.28 12.76
N SER A 420 0.25 -16.23 12.30
CA SER A 420 0.35 -16.86 10.98
C SER A 420 -0.63 -16.23 10.01
N GLY A 421 -0.18 -15.85 8.81
CA GLY A 421 -1.02 -15.18 7.83
C GLY A 421 -0.28 -14.69 6.58
N PHE A 422 -0.87 -13.71 5.90
CA PHE A 422 -0.32 -13.13 4.67
C PHE A 422 -0.55 -11.63 4.59
N GLU A 423 0.29 -10.96 3.81
CA GLU A 423 0.17 -9.54 3.52
C GLU A 423 0.24 -9.27 2.01
N GLY A 424 -0.79 -8.64 1.47
CA GLY A 424 -0.76 -8.06 0.13
C GLY A 424 -0.06 -6.70 0.13
N ARG A 425 0.95 -6.55 -0.73
CA ARG A 425 1.76 -5.33 -0.89
C ARG A 425 1.61 -4.67 -2.27
N HIS A 426 0.74 -5.24 -3.11
CA HIS A 426 0.55 -4.86 -4.51
C HIS A 426 -0.46 -3.72 -4.71
N TYR A 427 -1.09 -3.21 -3.65
CA TYR A 427 -2.07 -2.13 -3.78
C TYR A 427 -1.42 -0.75 -3.88
N SER A 428 -1.84 -0.01 -4.88
CA SER A 428 -1.45 1.38 -5.11
C SER A 428 -2.46 2.34 -4.47
N LEU A 429 -3.18 3.14 -5.26
CA LEU A 429 -4.21 4.07 -4.78
C LEU A 429 -5.61 3.53 -5.04
N PHE A 430 -6.46 3.56 -4.01
CA PHE A 430 -7.90 3.27 -4.10
C PHE A 430 -8.69 4.56 -4.34
N GLU A 431 -9.70 4.51 -5.22
CA GLU A 431 -10.56 5.66 -5.48
C GLU A 431 -11.73 5.78 -4.49
N GLY A 432 -12.17 4.67 -3.90
CA GLY A 432 -13.16 4.61 -2.83
C GLY A 432 -12.85 3.52 -1.81
N PHE A 433 -13.33 3.68 -0.59
CA PHE A 433 -13.10 2.72 0.49
C PHE A 433 -14.05 1.52 0.43
N GLU A 434 -15.35 1.71 0.24
CA GLU A 434 -16.33 0.62 0.22
C GLU A 434 -16.26 -0.15 -1.11
N HIS A 435 -16.39 0.55 -2.24
CA HIS A 435 -16.51 -0.07 -3.56
C HIS A 435 -15.20 -0.57 -4.18
N ASP A 436 -14.04 -0.12 -3.68
CA ASP A 436 -12.74 -0.57 -4.19
C ASP A 436 -11.91 -1.27 -3.11
N PHE A 437 -11.57 -0.59 -2.00
CA PHE A 437 -10.73 -1.19 -0.96
C PHE A 437 -11.40 -2.38 -0.25
N GLY A 438 -12.65 -2.24 0.19
CA GLY A 438 -13.39 -3.31 0.88
C GLY A 438 -13.57 -4.55 -0.01
N ARG A 439 -13.91 -4.36 -1.29
CA ARG A 439 -14.03 -5.45 -2.26
C ARG A 439 -12.69 -6.13 -2.56
N ALA A 440 -11.60 -5.35 -2.68
CA ALA A 440 -10.26 -5.90 -2.82
C ALA A 440 -9.84 -6.71 -1.59
N ALA A 441 -10.17 -6.25 -0.39
CA ALA A 441 -9.88 -6.98 0.84
C ALA A 441 -10.61 -8.32 0.92
N LEU A 442 -11.88 -8.34 0.52
CA LEU A 442 -12.66 -9.58 0.42
C LEU A 442 -12.06 -10.54 -0.63
N LEU A 443 -11.73 -10.03 -1.81
CA LEU A 443 -11.13 -10.84 -2.87
C LEU A 443 -9.78 -11.43 -2.44
N GLN A 444 -8.93 -10.67 -1.73
CA GLN A 444 -7.67 -11.19 -1.21
C GLN A 444 -7.90 -12.39 -0.27
N ALA A 445 -8.82 -12.25 0.69
CA ALA A 445 -9.15 -13.33 1.63
C ALA A 445 -9.76 -14.55 0.93
N PHE A 446 -10.63 -14.31 -0.06
CA PHE A 446 -11.24 -15.35 -0.87
C PHE A 446 -10.21 -16.14 -1.69
N VAL A 447 -9.35 -15.45 -2.45
CA VAL A 447 -8.29 -16.08 -3.26
C VAL A 447 -7.30 -16.84 -2.37
N THR A 448 -6.96 -16.28 -1.20
CA THR A 448 -6.09 -16.96 -0.23
C THR A 448 -6.73 -18.24 0.29
N SER A 449 -8.03 -18.20 0.61
CA SER A 449 -8.76 -19.38 1.10
C SER A 449 -8.87 -20.47 0.02
N LEU A 450 -9.09 -20.08 -1.24
CA LEU A 450 -9.05 -21.00 -2.38
C LEU A 450 -7.66 -21.61 -2.58
N ALA A 451 -6.60 -20.82 -2.42
CA ALA A 451 -5.23 -21.32 -2.50
C ALA A 451 -4.92 -22.35 -1.41
N PHE A 452 -5.38 -22.12 -0.17
CA PHE A 452 -5.31 -23.13 0.89
C PHE A 452 -6.08 -24.39 0.53
N ARG A 453 -7.29 -24.26 -0.02
CA ARG A 453 -8.08 -25.41 -0.46
C ARG A 453 -7.32 -26.25 -1.48
N TYR A 454 -6.75 -25.64 -2.52
CA TYR A 454 -5.94 -26.36 -3.50
C TYR A 454 -4.72 -27.06 -2.89
N ALA A 455 -4.05 -26.41 -1.94
CA ALA A 455 -2.87 -26.96 -1.27
C ALA A 455 -3.24 -28.15 -0.35
N ILE A 456 -4.31 -28.03 0.44
CA ILE A 456 -4.77 -29.06 1.38
C ILE A 456 -5.34 -30.27 0.63
N GLU A 457 -6.11 -30.05 -0.44
CA GLU A 457 -6.64 -31.13 -1.28
C GLU A 457 -5.55 -31.81 -2.14
N GLY A 458 -4.31 -31.30 -2.12
CA GLY A 458 -3.21 -31.82 -2.94
C GLY A 458 -3.38 -31.58 -4.44
N LYS A 459 -4.40 -30.82 -4.86
CA LYS A 459 -4.66 -30.46 -6.26
C LYS A 459 -3.50 -29.68 -6.86
N ILE A 460 -2.92 -28.78 -6.06
CA ILE A 460 -1.73 -28.01 -6.43
C ILE A 460 -0.67 -28.25 -5.37
N THR A 461 0.57 -28.44 -5.82
CA THR A 461 1.75 -28.70 -4.98
C THR A 461 2.94 -27.94 -5.55
N HIS A 462 4.07 -27.86 -4.82
CA HIS A 462 5.27 -27.19 -5.34
C HIS A 462 5.76 -27.75 -6.70
N ARG A 463 5.43 -29.02 -7.03
CA ARG A 463 5.78 -29.61 -8.33
C ARG A 463 4.99 -29.02 -9.50
N HIS A 464 3.77 -28.55 -9.24
CA HIS A 464 2.92 -27.92 -10.25
C HIS A 464 3.34 -26.48 -10.55
N ILE A 465 4.06 -25.82 -9.63
CA ILE A 465 4.58 -24.46 -9.79
C ILE A 465 6.06 -24.44 -9.30
N PRO A 466 7.01 -24.88 -10.14
CA PRO A 466 8.44 -24.87 -9.79
C PRO A 466 8.99 -23.45 -9.52
N ASP A 467 10.09 -23.36 -8.76
CA ASP A 467 10.71 -22.08 -8.33
C ASP A 467 11.95 -21.68 -9.14
N THR A 468 12.06 -22.14 -10.39
CA THR A 468 13.15 -21.64 -11.22
C THR A 468 12.93 -20.15 -11.53
N PRO A 469 14.00 -19.34 -11.66
CA PRO A 469 13.87 -17.91 -11.99
C PRO A 469 13.01 -17.68 -13.24
N PHE A 470 13.15 -18.56 -14.24
CA PHE A 470 12.33 -18.52 -15.45
C PHE A 470 10.82 -18.70 -15.16
N VAL A 471 10.43 -19.73 -14.41
CA VAL A 471 9.01 -20.02 -14.10
C VAL A 471 8.40 -18.92 -13.23
N GLU A 472 9.18 -18.39 -12.30
CA GLU A 472 8.81 -17.24 -11.49
C GLU A 472 8.59 -15.98 -12.29
N SER A 473 9.52 -15.69 -13.19
CA SER A 473 9.36 -14.60 -14.12
C SER A 473 8.16 -14.80 -15.05
N GLU A 474 7.91 -16.03 -15.51
CA GLU A 474 6.82 -16.33 -16.44
C GLU A 474 5.45 -16.04 -15.82
N ARG A 475 5.21 -16.41 -14.56
CA ARG A 475 3.96 -16.12 -13.85
C ARG A 475 3.86 -14.64 -13.43
N ARG A 476 4.95 -14.04 -12.97
CA ARG A 476 4.95 -12.64 -12.47
C ARG A 476 4.90 -11.60 -13.58
N GLN A 477 5.35 -11.92 -14.81
CA GLN A 477 5.28 -10.98 -15.93
C GLN A 477 3.84 -10.48 -16.12
N VAL A 478 2.83 -11.30 -15.85
CA VAL A 478 1.43 -10.96 -16.10
C VAL A 478 1.00 -9.77 -15.25
N ILE A 479 1.48 -9.69 -14.01
CA ILE A 479 1.25 -8.59 -13.07
C ILE A 479 1.83 -7.30 -13.64
N PHE A 480 3.09 -7.32 -14.08
CA PHE A 480 3.74 -6.15 -14.68
C PHE A 480 3.12 -5.75 -16.03
N ASN A 481 2.69 -6.72 -16.84
CA ASN A 481 1.95 -6.44 -18.08
C ASN A 481 0.62 -5.74 -17.77
N ALA A 482 -0.09 -6.12 -16.70
CA ALA A 482 -1.29 -5.44 -16.24
C ALA A 482 -0.99 -4.01 -15.73
N ALA A 483 0.04 -3.86 -14.89
CA ALA A 483 0.49 -2.56 -14.37
C ALA A 483 0.85 -1.57 -15.48
N ILE A 484 1.58 -2.04 -16.51
CA ILE A 484 1.97 -1.24 -17.68
C ILE A 484 0.80 -1.04 -18.65
N GLY A 485 -0.23 -1.90 -18.63
CA GLY A 485 -1.31 -1.89 -19.62
C GLY A 485 -0.88 -2.48 -20.98
N ILE A 486 -0.01 -3.49 -20.96
CA ILE A 486 0.37 -4.25 -22.15
C ILE A 486 -0.75 -5.26 -22.48
N PRO A 487 -1.29 -5.27 -23.72
CA PRO A 487 -2.50 -6.03 -24.02
C PRO A 487 -2.28 -7.55 -24.15
N THR A 488 -1.03 -8.02 -24.24
CA THR A 488 -0.73 -9.45 -24.41
C THR A 488 0.63 -9.80 -23.82
N PHE A 489 0.74 -10.95 -23.17
CA PHE A 489 1.99 -11.52 -22.65
C PHE A 489 2.31 -12.87 -23.32
N TYR A 490 3.40 -13.52 -22.92
CA TYR A 490 3.86 -14.77 -23.53
C TYR A 490 4.07 -15.86 -22.48
N VAL A 491 3.69 -17.09 -22.82
CA VAL A 491 3.92 -18.28 -22.00
C VAL A 491 4.59 -19.33 -22.89
N LYS A 492 5.52 -20.11 -22.35
CA LYS A 492 6.20 -21.19 -23.05
C LYS A 492 5.21 -22.33 -23.32
N THR A 493 5.25 -22.91 -24.52
CA THR A 493 4.32 -24.00 -24.90
C THR A 493 4.45 -25.23 -24.01
N ASP A 494 5.66 -25.52 -23.57
CA ASP A 494 6.06 -26.61 -22.67
C ASP A 494 6.41 -26.08 -21.27
N THR A 495 5.72 -25.04 -20.80
CA THR A 495 5.94 -24.52 -19.43
C THR A 495 5.77 -25.63 -18.40
N SER A 496 6.69 -25.65 -17.42
CA SER A 496 6.60 -26.53 -16.25
C SER A 496 5.67 -25.98 -15.17
N ASN A 497 5.14 -24.75 -15.33
CA ASN A 497 4.07 -24.24 -14.50
C ASN A 497 2.73 -24.81 -14.98
N LEU A 498 2.37 -25.98 -14.45
CA LEU A 498 1.18 -26.72 -14.85
C LEU A 498 -0.11 -25.97 -14.48
N PHE A 499 -0.07 -25.17 -13.40
CA PHE A 499 -1.22 -24.36 -13.00
C PHE A 499 -1.47 -23.21 -13.97
N LEU A 500 -0.42 -22.45 -14.33
CA LEU A 500 -0.51 -21.42 -15.37
C LEU A 500 -0.96 -22.01 -16.70
N ARG A 501 -0.42 -23.17 -17.09
CA ARG A 501 -0.82 -23.87 -18.32
C ARG A 501 -2.31 -24.19 -18.33
N HIS A 502 -2.86 -24.67 -17.22
CA HIS A 502 -4.29 -24.97 -17.09
C HIS A 502 -5.16 -23.71 -17.32
N ILE A 503 -4.84 -22.61 -16.64
CA ILE A 503 -5.58 -21.33 -16.80
C ILE A 503 -5.48 -20.83 -18.26
N VAL A 504 -4.30 -20.90 -18.86
CA VAL A 504 -4.09 -20.44 -20.23
C VAL A 504 -4.81 -21.32 -21.26
N MET A 505 -4.95 -22.62 -21.03
CA MET A 505 -5.74 -23.51 -21.88
C MET A 505 -7.23 -23.14 -21.89
N ASN A 506 -7.74 -22.59 -20.79
CA ASN A 506 -9.12 -22.09 -20.67
C ASN A 506 -9.25 -20.61 -21.09
N THR A 507 -8.16 -19.97 -21.53
CA THR A 507 -8.17 -18.57 -21.96
C THR A 507 -8.51 -18.47 -23.45
N SER A 508 -9.49 -17.63 -23.79
CA SER A 508 -9.89 -17.40 -25.17
C SER A 508 -8.87 -16.55 -25.97
N GLY A 509 -8.79 -16.76 -27.28
CA GLY A 509 -7.94 -15.95 -28.17
C GLY A 509 -6.43 -16.18 -28.04
N VAL A 510 -6.00 -17.25 -27.35
CA VAL A 510 -4.60 -17.69 -27.27
C VAL A 510 -4.13 -18.21 -28.62
N ARG A 511 -2.90 -17.88 -29.00
CA ARG A 511 -2.30 -18.33 -30.27
C ARG A 511 -0.80 -18.48 -30.18
N ASN A 512 -0.22 -19.35 -31.01
CA ASN A 512 1.23 -19.46 -31.14
C ASN A 512 1.87 -18.14 -31.62
N SER A 513 3.01 -17.80 -31.02
CA SER A 513 3.78 -16.61 -31.37
C SER A 513 4.60 -16.87 -32.62
N ARG A 514 4.29 -16.14 -33.70
CA ARG A 514 5.13 -16.15 -34.92
C ARG A 514 6.54 -15.60 -34.70
N ARG A 515 6.75 -14.80 -33.65
CA ARG A 515 8.03 -14.11 -33.39
C ARG A 515 8.92 -14.84 -32.40
N TYR A 516 8.31 -15.57 -31.47
CA TYR A 516 9.01 -16.33 -30.44
C TYR A 516 8.56 -17.79 -30.59
N PRO A 517 9.24 -18.58 -31.43
CA PRO A 517 8.95 -20.00 -31.56
C PRO A 517 8.97 -20.70 -30.19
N GLY A 518 8.03 -21.60 -29.94
CA GLY A 518 7.86 -22.25 -28.63
C GLY A 518 7.12 -21.41 -27.58
N TYR A 519 6.53 -20.28 -27.94
CA TYR A 519 5.70 -19.48 -27.03
C TYR A 519 4.28 -19.29 -27.57
N ILE A 520 3.31 -19.34 -26.66
CA ILE A 520 1.95 -18.88 -26.88
C ILE A 520 1.82 -17.42 -26.46
N ARG A 521 1.07 -16.66 -27.26
CA ARG A 521 0.71 -15.28 -26.98
C ARG A 521 -0.69 -15.26 -26.38
N VAL A 522 -0.78 -14.78 -25.14
CA VAL A 522 -2.00 -14.75 -24.35
C VAL A 522 -2.49 -13.31 -24.27
N PRO A 523 -3.75 -13.00 -24.67
CA PRO A 523 -4.28 -11.66 -24.49
C PRO A 523 -4.77 -11.43 -23.05
N LEU A 524 -4.37 -10.29 -22.48
CA LEU A 524 -4.44 -10.04 -21.04
C LEU A 524 -5.88 -10.00 -20.54
N LYS A 525 -6.79 -9.32 -21.26
CA LYS A 525 -8.20 -9.23 -20.86
C LYS A 525 -8.87 -10.61 -20.76
N GLN A 526 -8.65 -11.45 -21.76
CA GLN A 526 -9.18 -12.82 -21.77
C GLN A 526 -8.57 -13.66 -20.65
N TYR A 527 -7.30 -13.43 -20.28
CA TYR A 527 -6.69 -14.10 -19.13
C TYR A 527 -7.35 -13.65 -17.81
N LEU A 528 -7.61 -12.35 -17.64
CA LEU A 528 -8.34 -11.86 -16.45
C LEU A 528 -9.75 -12.46 -16.38
N GLU A 529 -10.47 -12.53 -17.49
CA GLU A 529 -11.78 -13.20 -17.56
C GLU A 529 -11.67 -14.69 -17.18
N ALA A 530 -10.66 -15.39 -17.70
CA ALA A 530 -10.42 -16.80 -17.37
C ALA A 530 -10.13 -17.00 -15.89
N LEU A 531 -9.35 -16.10 -15.25
CA LEU A 531 -9.12 -16.14 -13.81
C LEU A 531 -10.42 -15.99 -13.01
N VAL A 532 -11.31 -15.07 -13.40
CA VAL A 532 -12.61 -14.90 -12.73
C VAL A 532 -13.48 -16.16 -12.90
N MET A 533 -13.44 -16.79 -14.08
CA MET A 533 -14.15 -18.06 -14.30
C MET A 533 -13.58 -19.19 -13.44
N THR A 534 -12.25 -19.31 -13.34
CA THR A 534 -11.60 -20.26 -12.42
C THR A 534 -12.03 -20.02 -10.97
N LEU A 535 -12.11 -18.74 -10.54
CA LEU A 535 -12.62 -18.40 -9.21
C LEU A 535 -14.08 -18.84 -9.02
N LYS A 536 -14.94 -18.71 -10.04
CA LYS A 536 -16.34 -19.16 -9.99
C LYS A 536 -16.48 -20.68 -9.98
N GLU A 537 -15.65 -21.39 -10.73
CA GLU A 537 -15.74 -22.84 -10.90
C GLU A 537 -15.19 -23.60 -9.68
N ASP A 538 -14.04 -23.18 -9.15
CA ASP A 538 -13.30 -23.99 -8.17
C ASP A 538 -13.63 -23.67 -6.70
N SER A 539 -14.30 -22.55 -6.45
CA SER A 539 -14.54 -22.06 -5.08
C SER A 539 -15.64 -22.81 -4.33
N GLY A 540 -16.66 -23.35 -5.02
CA GLY A 540 -17.77 -24.07 -4.39
C GLY A 540 -18.36 -23.32 -3.19
N LEU A 541 -18.43 -24.00 -2.02
CA LEU A 541 -18.94 -23.44 -0.75
C LEU A 541 -18.22 -22.17 -0.27
N LEU A 542 -17.02 -21.87 -0.77
CA LEU A 542 -16.34 -20.62 -0.43
C LEU A 542 -17.13 -19.39 -0.95
N GLN A 543 -17.88 -19.51 -2.05
CA GLN A 543 -18.67 -18.38 -2.54
C GLN A 543 -19.76 -17.96 -1.57
N GLU A 544 -20.46 -18.94 -0.99
CA GLU A 544 -21.48 -18.71 0.03
C GLU A 544 -20.85 -18.18 1.32
N THR A 545 -19.71 -18.74 1.73
CA THR A 545 -19.00 -18.34 2.97
C THR A 545 -18.56 -16.87 2.93
N PHE A 546 -18.17 -16.37 1.76
CA PHE A 546 -17.65 -15.01 1.57
C PHE A 546 -18.68 -14.05 0.96
N ASP A 547 -19.91 -14.50 0.67
CA ASP A 547 -20.92 -13.73 -0.06
C ASP A 547 -20.38 -13.11 -1.38
N MET A 548 -19.73 -13.96 -2.18
CA MET A 548 -18.98 -13.54 -3.37
C MET A 548 -19.75 -13.34 -4.68
N PRO A 549 -21.00 -13.83 -4.91
CA PRO A 549 -21.63 -13.74 -6.23
C PRO A 549 -21.63 -12.32 -6.84
N GLU A 550 -22.08 -11.31 -6.09
CA GLU A 550 -22.10 -9.91 -6.55
C GLU A 550 -20.68 -9.38 -6.81
N ASN A 551 -19.74 -9.67 -5.91
CA ASN A 551 -18.35 -9.22 -6.05
C ASN A 551 -17.64 -9.86 -7.27
N LEU A 552 -17.93 -11.12 -7.59
CA LEU A 552 -17.36 -11.80 -8.77
C LEU A 552 -17.99 -11.29 -10.08
N GLU A 553 -19.25 -10.86 -10.05
CA GLU A 553 -19.90 -10.19 -11.19
C GLU A 553 -19.30 -8.81 -11.45
N ASP A 554 -19.19 -7.97 -10.42
CA ASP A 554 -18.49 -6.68 -10.52
C ASP A 554 -17.05 -6.84 -11.01
N LEU A 555 -16.31 -7.83 -10.47
CA LEU A 555 -14.95 -8.12 -10.91
C LEU A 555 -14.90 -8.50 -12.40
N LEU A 556 -15.84 -9.32 -12.87
CA LEU A 556 -15.92 -9.71 -14.28
C LEU A 556 -16.23 -8.50 -15.17
N ASP A 557 -17.14 -7.63 -14.75
CA ASP A 557 -17.49 -6.41 -15.50
C ASP A 557 -16.33 -5.43 -15.59
N ARG A 558 -15.57 -5.27 -14.50
CA ARG A 558 -14.33 -4.49 -14.50
C ARG A 558 -13.28 -5.11 -15.40
N ALA A 559 -13.09 -6.43 -15.36
CA ALA A 559 -12.12 -7.14 -16.21
C ALA A 559 -12.44 -6.98 -17.72
N LYS A 560 -13.72 -7.01 -18.09
CA LYS A 560 -14.20 -6.75 -19.45
C LYS A 560 -14.01 -5.27 -19.85
N GLY A 561 -14.13 -4.37 -18.88
CA GLY A 561 -14.08 -2.92 -19.07
C GLY A 561 -15.46 -2.32 -19.37
N ASN A 562 -16.51 -2.89 -18.78
CA ASN A 562 -17.90 -2.42 -18.85
C ASN A 562 -18.13 -1.20 -17.91
N ALA A 563 -19.39 -0.74 -17.77
CA ALA A 563 -19.78 0.51 -17.09
C ALA A 563 -19.18 0.68 -15.66
N ASP A 564 -18.88 1.92 -15.29
CA ASP A 564 -17.95 2.40 -14.23
C ASP A 564 -16.49 1.95 -14.36
N GLY A 565 -16.20 0.77 -14.90
CA GLY A 565 -14.87 0.34 -15.35
C GLY A 565 -13.79 0.25 -14.27
N PRO A 566 -12.57 -0.20 -14.63
CA PRO A 566 -11.43 -0.29 -13.71
C PRO A 566 -11.02 1.05 -13.09
N VAL A 567 -10.53 1.04 -11.84
CA VAL A 567 -10.03 2.23 -11.13
C VAL A 567 -8.99 3.00 -11.94
N ALA A 568 -8.08 2.31 -12.65
CA ALA A 568 -7.11 2.96 -13.52
C ALA A 568 -7.76 3.85 -14.59
N SER A 569 -8.88 3.40 -15.17
CA SER A 569 -9.62 4.14 -16.19
C SER A 569 -10.35 5.34 -15.59
N ARG A 570 -10.99 5.17 -14.42
CA ARG A 570 -11.71 6.26 -13.73
C ARG A 570 -10.76 7.38 -13.29
N LEU A 571 -9.65 7.03 -12.66
CA LEU A 571 -8.62 7.99 -12.25
C LEU A 571 -8.02 8.72 -13.45
N THR A 572 -7.63 8.00 -14.51
CA THR A 572 -7.06 8.61 -15.72
C THR A 572 -8.01 9.61 -16.36
N LYS A 573 -9.28 9.23 -16.56
CA LYS A 573 -10.29 10.10 -17.17
C LYS A 573 -10.52 11.35 -16.33
N THR A 574 -10.64 11.19 -15.02
CA THR A 574 -10.90 12.30 -14.09
C THR A 574 -9.73 13.29 -14.07
N VAL A 575 -8.49 12.80 -13.97
CA VAL A 575 -7.28 13.64 -13.97
C VAL A 575 -7.16 14.39 -15.30
N ALA A 576 -7.31 13.72 -16.43
CA ALA A 576 -7.25 14.36 -17.75
C ALA A 576 -8.32 15.45 -17.90
N ALA A 577 -9.57 15.16 -17.50
CA ALA A 577 -10.67 16.12 -17.56
C ALA A 577 -10.42 17.36 -16.68
N ARG A 578 -9.84 17.19 -15.48
CA ARG A 578 -9.48 18.30 -14.60
C ARG A 578 -8.32 19.14 -15.11
N ALA A 579 -7.46 18.57 -15.95
CA ALA A 579 -6.44 19.30 -16.71
C ALA A 579 -6.98 19.91 -18.02
N GLY A 580 -8.29 19.79 -18.31
CA GLY A 580 -8.88 20.35 -19.52
C GLY A 580 -8.66 19.52 -20.80
N ALA A 581 -8.18 18.28 -20.68
CA ALA A 581 -7.95 17.38 -21.81
C ALA A 581 -8.95 16.22 -21.87
N ARG A 582 -9.23 15.76 -23.10
CA ARG A 582 -10.06 14.58 -23.33
C ARG A 582 -9.31 13.26 -23.08
N ARG A 583 -8.01 13.24 -23.32
CA ARG A 583 -7.14 12.07 -23.12
C ARG A 583 -5.86 12.49 -22.41
N ALA A 584 -5.35 11.62 -21.55
CA ALA A 584 -4.08 11.87 -20.85
C ALA A 584 -2.89 12.04 -21.80
N LEU A 585 -2.88 11.37 -22.96
CA LEU A 585 -1.84 11.54 -23.98
C LEU A 585 -1.90 12.89 -24.71
N ASP A 586 -2.97 13.67 -24.55
CA ASP A 586 -3.03 15.03 -25.11
C ASP A 586 -2.28 16.06 -24.24
N LEU A 587 -1.86 15.65 -23.03
CA LEU A 587 -1.06 16.42 -22.09
C LEU A 587 0.40 15.94 -22.11
N ASP A 588 1.33 16.84 -21.77
CA ASP A 588 2.69 16.43 -21.42
C ASP A 588 2.73 15.69 -20.07
N SER A 589 3.84 15.03 -19.78
CA SER A 589 4.01 14.24 -18.56
C SER A 589 3.86 15.08 -17.30
N ARG A 590 4.47 16.26 -17.29
CA ARG A 590 4.52 17.12 -16.12
C ARG A 590 3.14 17.68 -15.80
N GLU A 591 2.39 18.09 -16.81
CA GLU A 591 1.03 18.61 -16.72
C GLU A 591 0.07 17.55 -16.18
N PHE A 592 0.08 16.34 -16.76
CA PHE A 592 -0.75 15.25 -16.26
C PHE A 592 -0.38 14.84 -14.84
N ASN A 593 0.91 14.66 -14.55
CA ASN A 593 1.37 14.19 -13.22
C ASN A 593 1.09 15.25 -12.13
N LEU A 594 1.27 16.54 -12.43
CA LEU A 594 0.84 17.60 -11.50
C LEU A 594 -0.68 17.67 -11.34
N ALA A 595 -1.45 17.42 -12.40
CA ALA A 595 -2.90 17.36 -12.31
C ALA A 595 -3.35 16.18 -11.44
N ALA A 596 -2.68 15.04 -11.55
CA ALA A 596 -2.91 13.86 -10.70
C ALA A 596 -2.66 14.21 -9.23
N GLU A 597 -1.52 14.83 -8.90
CA GLU A 597 -1.22 15.27 -7.54
C GLU A 597 -2.23 16.26 -6.98
N ARG A 598 -2.62 17.27 -7.79
CA ARG A 598 -3.65 18.23 -7.38
C ARG A 598 -4.98 17.51 -7.09
N TYR A 599 -5.38 16.58 -7.96
CA TYR A 599 -6.59 15.79 -7.79
C TYR A 599 -6.53 14.93 -6.50
N TYR A 600 -5.43 14.22 -6.25
CA TYR A 600 -5.25 13.40 -5.05
C TYR A 600 -5.32 14.25 -3.78
N ARG A 601 -4.62 15.39 -3.77
CA ARG A 601 -4.55 16.30 -2.62
C ARG A 601 -5.88 16.97 -2.31
N THR A 602 -6.74 17.20 -3.30
CA THR A 602 -7.96 18.01 -3.14
C THR A 602 -9.24 17.21 -3.33
N ASP A 603 -9.61 16.91 -4.57
CA ASP A 603 -10.88 16.26 -4.89
C ASP A 603 -11.00 14.85 -4.32
N LEU A 604 -9.97 14.03 -4.48
CA LEU A 604 -9.98 12.65 -3.98
C LEU A 604 -9.96 12.64 -2.44
N ARG A 605 -9.12 13.46 -1.80
CA ARG A 605 -9.13 13.66 -0.35
C ARG A 605 -10.54 14.03 0.16
N ARG A 606 -11.22 14.96 -0.52
CA ARG A 606 -12.59 15.36 -0.17
C ARG A 606 -13.61 14.26 -0.44
N LYS A 607 -13.43 13.45 -1.48
CA LYS A 607 -14.26 12.26 -1.76
C LYS A 607 -14.13 11.25 -0.61
N HIS A 608 -12.90 10.90 -0.24
CA HIS A 608 -12.60 10.03 0.91
C HIS A 608 -13.19 10.59 2.21
N LEU A 609 -13.05 11.89 2.47
CA LEU A 609 -13.65 12.50 3.67
C LEU A 609 -15.17 12.40 3.68
N ARG A 610 -15.84 12.62 2.54
CA ARG A 610 -17.30 12.47 2.44
C ARG A 610 -17.74 11.02 2.66
N GLU A 611 -17.01 10.06 2.11
CA GLU A 611 -17.25 8.63 2.31
C GLU A 611 -17.08 8.26 3.79
N SER A 612 -15.99 8.70 4.42
CA SER A 612 -15.76 8.47 5.85
C SER A 612 -16.83 9.11 6.73
N LEU A 613 -17.32 10.30 6.37
CA LEU A 613 -18.43 10.93 7.09
C LEU A 613 -19.76 10.21 6.89
N ALA A 614 -20.01 9.63 5.72
CA ALA A 614 -21.21 8.82 5.48
C ALA A 614 -21.21 7.57 6.36
N ILE A 615 -20.08 6.86 6.40
CA ILE A 615 -19.88 5.71 7.30
C ILE A 615 -20.00 6.12 8.76
N PHE A 616 -19.35 7.22 9.17
CA PHE A 616 -19.40 7.71 10.53
C PHE A 616 -20.81 8.16 10.95
N THR A 617 -21.60 8.70 10.03
CA THR A 617 -23.04 9.00 10.26
C THR A 617 -23.80 7.74 10.63
N TYR A 618 -23.57 6.63 9.92
CA TYR A 618 -24.17 5.34 10.24
C TYR A 618 -23.73 4.85 11.63
N ASP A 619 -22.45 4.96 11.94
CA ASP A 619 -21.90 4.56 13.24
C ASP A 619 -22.49 5.36 14.41
N LEU A 620 -22.61 6.68 14.28
CA LEU A 620 -23.26 7.52 15.28
C LEU A 620 -24.74 7.20 15.41
N SER A 621 -25.43 6.87 14.31
CA SER A 621 -26.82 6.45 14.40
C SER A 621 -27.00 5.15 15.20
N ARG A 622 -26.04 4.21 15.14
CA ARG A 622 -26.04 3.00 15.97
C ARG A 622 -25.69 3.32 17.42
N LEU A 623 -24.74 4.23 17.64
CA LEU A 623 -24.36 4.69 18.97
C LEU A 623 -25.55 5.33 19.69
N ASP A 624 -26.29 6.21 19.00
CA ASP A 624 -27.51 6.87 19.47
C ASP A 624 -28.67 5.88 19.67
N LYS A 625 -28.91 4.94 18.72
CA LYS A 625 -30.08 4.04 18.73
C LYS A 625 -29.95 2.80 19.62
N GLY A 626 -28.74 2.26 19.85
CA GLY A 626 -28.66 0.86 20.29
C GLY A 626 -27.38 0.30 20.89
N ILE A 627 -26.33 1.10 21.18
CA ILE A 627 -25.11 0.60 21.85
C ILE A 627 -24.80 1.35 23.16
N ALA A 628 -25.58 2.39 23.46
CA ALA A 628 -25.78 2.95 24.80
C ALA A 628 -26.69 2.07 25.72
N GLY A 629 -27.20 0.94 25.22
CA GLY A 629 -28.25 0.15 25.87
C GLY A 629 -27.84 -0.63 27.14
N HIS A 630 -26.55 -0.93 27.34
CA HIS A 630 -26.09 -1.65 28.55
C HIS A 630 -24.77 -1.14 29.17
N ASP A 631 -23.98 -0.32 28.48
CA ASP A 631 -22.74 0.23 29.04
C ASP A 631 -22.94 1.66 29.55
N ALA A 632 -23.05 1.80 30.88
CA ALA A 632 -23.21 3.09 31.53
C ALA A 632 -22.01 4.04 31.27
N GLN A 633 -20.80 3.50 31.06
CA GLN A 633 -19.61 4.31 30.83
C GLN A 633 -19.63 4.96 29.43
N VAL A 634 -20.07 4.22 28.40
CA VAL A 634 -20.21 4.76 27.04
C VAL A 634 -21.26 5.85 26.99
N ARG A 635 -22.41 5.66 27.68
CA ARG A 635 -23.45 6.70 27.79
C ARG A 635 -22.96 7.96 28.47
N ALA A 636 -22.33 7.81 29.63
CA ALA A 636 -21.80 8.95 30.38
C ALA A 636 -20.75 9.70 29.56
N ALA A 637 -19.86 8.99 28.85
CA ALA A 637 -18.89 9.60 27.97
C ALA A 637 -19.54 10.32 26.77
N LEU A 638 -20.59 9.74 26.19
CA LEU A 638 -21.32 10.38 25.09
C LEU A 638 -21.97 11.68 25.53
N GLN A 639 -22.63 11.67 26.69
CA GLN A 639 -23.26 12.86 27.27
C GLN A 639 -22.25 13.93 27.68
N ASP A 640 -21.05 13.55 28.11
CA ASP A 640 -19.96 14.49 28.38
C ASP A 640 -19.45 15.18 27.10
N ILE A 641 -19.30 14.42 26.00
CA ILE A 641 -18.80 14.96 24.73
C ILE A 641 -19.87 15.79 24.00
N VAL A 642 -21.13 15.33 24.04
CA VAL A 642 -22.29 15.97 23.43
C VAL A 642 -23.38 16.13 24.49
N PRO A 643 -23.36 17.23 25.26
CA PRO A 643 -24.32 17.45 26.35
C PRO A 643 -25.76 17.66 25.89
N GLU A 644 -25.93 18.22 24.69
CA GLU A 644 -27.23 18.58 24.12
C GLU A 644 -27.47 17.82 22.81
N GLY A 645 -28.65 17.19 22.70
CA GLY A 645 -29.05 16.46 21.51
C GLY A 645 -28.38 15.10 21.35
N SER A 646 -28.46 14.56 20.13
CA SER A 646 -27.83 13.27 19.78
C SER A 646 -26.50 13.50 19.05
N ALA A 647 -25.62 12.49 19.07
CA ALA A 647 -24.33 12.60 18.38
C ALA A 647 -24.50 12.78 16.87
N LEU A 648 -25.52 12.12 16.30
CA LEU A 648 -25.92 12.27 14.90
C LEU A 648 -26.36 13.70 14.58
N GLN A 649 -27.17 14.32 15.44
CA GLN A 649 -27.58 15.72 15.25
C GLN A 649 -26.37 16.66 15.30
N TYR A 650 -25.50 16.48 16.30
CA TYR A 650 -24.27 17.26 16.43
C TYR A 650 -23.40 17.18 15.17
N LEU A 651 -23.17 15.98 14.63
CA LEU A 651 -22.42 15.81 13.38
C LEU A 651 -23.10 16.52 12.21
N THR A 652 -24.43 16.44 12.13
CA THR A 652 -25.22 17.07 11.06
C THR A 652 -25.04 18.59 11.06
N ASP A 653 -25.08 19.21 12.25
CA ASP A 653 -24.96 20.66 12.42
C ASP A 653 -23.56 21.19 12.02
N ILE A 654 -22.51 20.41 12.30
CA ILE A 654 -21.13 20.82 12.00
C ILE A 654 -20.63 20.35 10.62
N ARG A 655 -21.34 19.43 9.95
CA ARG A 655 -20.88 18.75 8.72
C ARG A 655 -20.41 19.71 7.63
N LYS A 656 -21.16 20.80 7.41
CA LYS A 656 -20.82 21.79 6.38
C LYS A 656 -19.50 22.49 6.72
N ARG A 657 -19.34 22.95 7.96
CA ARG A 657 -18.11 23.62 8.44
C ARG A 657 -16.90 22.70 8.40
N LEU A 658 -17.09 21.42 8.72
CA LEU A 658 -16.05 20.39 8.60
C LEU A 658 -15.60 20.18 7.15
N LEU A 659 -16.54 20.03 6.21
CA LEU A 659 -16.23 19.86 4.79
C LEU A 659 -15.61 21.10 4.14
N GLU A 660 -15.88 22.28 4.70
CA GLU A 660 -15.25 23.56 4.32
C GLU A 660 -13.90 23.80 5.02
N GLU A 661 -13.45 22.88 5.89
CA GLU A 661 -12.20 22.99 6.66
C GLU A 661 -12.16 24.24 7.57
N ARG A 662 -13.32 24.64 8.10
CA ARG A 662 -13.54 25.83 8.96
C ARG A 662 -14.03 25.48 10.36
N LEU A 663 -13.82 24.24 10.78
CA LEU A 663 -14.27 23.77 12.09
C LEU A 663 -13.35 24.33 13.19
N PRO A 664 -13.86 25.03 14.22
CA PRO A 664 -13.03 25.51 15.32
C PRO A 664 -12.30 24.38 16.05
N ALA A 665 -11.18 24.70 16.71
CA ALA A 665 -10.38 23.70 17.43
C ALA A 665 -11.17 22.93 18.50
N GLU A 666 -12.08 23.59 19.23
CA GLU A 666 -12.92 22.95 20.25
C GLU A 666 -13.92 21.95 19.66
N GLU A 667 -14.62 22.33 18.57
CA GLU A 667 -15.55 21.43 17.87
C GLU A 667 -14.79 20.26 17.23
N THR A 668 -13.60 20.53 16.68
CA THR A 668 -12.70 19.48 16.15
C THR A 668 -12.28 18.52 17.25
N GLN A 669 -11.93 19.02 18.44
CA GLN A 669 -11.57 18.20 19.60
C GLN A 669 -12.72 17.28 20.02
N ARG A 670 -13.96 17.80 20.10
CA ARG A 670 -15.15 17.00 20.41
C ARG A 670 -15.37 15.91 19.38
N LEU A 671 -15.24 16.23 18.10
CA LEU A 671 -15.41 15.26 17.02
C LEU A 671 -14.33 14.15 17.07
N ILE A 672 -13.08 14.49 17.39
CA ILE A 672 -12.03 13.48 17.62
C ILE A 672 -12.40 12.56 18.79
N ARG A 673 -12.87 13.13 19.91
CA ARG A 673 -13.32 12.36 21.08
C ARG A 673 -14.50 11.44 20.72
N LEU A 674 -15.42 11.87 19.86
CA LEU A 674 -16.51 11.03 19.34
C LEU A 674 -15.97 9.85 18.52
N VAL A 675 -15.02 10.08 17.61
CA VAL A 675 -14.40 8.98 16.82
C VAL A 675 -13.74 7.95 17.75
N ILE A 676 -13.00 8.42 18.77
CA ILE A 676 -12.37 7.55 19.77
C ILE A 676 -13.42 6.73 20.54
N LEU A 677 -14.52 7.37 20.95
CA LEU A 677 -15.61 6.71 21.67
C LEU A 677 -16.31 5.67 20.80
N THR A 678 -16.59 5.97 19.54
CA THR A 678 -17.14 5.02 18.57
C THR A 678 -16.24 3.81 18.43
N GLU A 679 -14.91 4.00 18.37
CA GLU A 679 -13.99 2.86 18.30
C GLU A 679 -13.88 2.05 19.58
N HIS A 680 -14.03 2.68 20.73
CA HIS A 680 -14.17 1.95 21.98
C HIS A 680 -15.44 1.09 21.97
N ALA A 681 -16.59 1.68 21.64
CA ALA A 681 -17.88 0.99 21.60
C ALA A 681 -17.87 -0.22 20.64
N GLU A 682 -17.28 -0.06 19.46
CA GLU A 682 -17.19 -1.14 18.47
C GLU A 682 -16.21 -2.24 18.90
N THR A 683 -15.10 -1.88 19.58
CA THR A 683 -14.19 -2.88 20.15
C THR A 683 -14.92 -3.76 21.16
N VAL A 684 -15.65 -3.14 22.10
CA VAL A 684 -16.42 -3.86 23.13
C VAL A 684 -17.52 -4.72 22.52
N GLN A 685 -18.19 -4.23 21.48
CA GLN A 685 -19.21 -4.99 20.77
C GLN A 685 -18.61 -6.21 20.07
N GLU A 686 -17.48 -6.05 19.38
CA GLU A 686 -16.79 -7.17 18.72
C GLU A 686 -16.25 -8.19 19.73
N GLU A 687 -15.75 -7.77 20.89
CA GLU A 687 -15.30 -8.67 21.95
C GLU A 687 -16.46 -9.54 22.49
N LYS A 688 -17.63 -8.94 22.75
CA LYS A 688 -18.84 -9.68 23.15
C LYS A 688 -19.30 -10.68 22.09
N GLU A 689 -19.27 -10.26 20.82
CA GLU A 689 -19.58 -11.15 19.71
C GLU A 689 -18.56 -12.31 19.64
N ARG A 690 -17.27 -12.04 19.81
CA ARG A 690 -16.22 -13.08 19.83
C ARG A 690 -16.46 -14.12 20.92
N GLU A 691 -16.77 -13.71 22.15
CA GLU A 691 -17.10 -14.65 23.25
C GLU A 691 -18.30 -15.55 22.92
N THR A 692 -19.27 -15.00 22.19
CA THR A 692 -20.48 -15.74 21.78
C THR A 692 -20.22 -16.71 20.63
N TYR A 693 -19.29 -16.39 19.71
CA TYR A 693 -19.02 -17.22 18.52
C TYR A 693 -17.90 -18.24 18.74
N ASP A 694 -16.86 -17.93 19.53
CA ASP A 694 -15.76 -18.88 19.87
C ASP A 694 -16.18 -19.96 20.89
N THR A 695 -17.37 -19.85 21.49
CA THR A 695 -17.97 -20.91 22.33
C THR A 695 -18.76 -21.95 21.53
N THR A 696 -18.89 -21.78 20.21
CA THR A 696 -19.52 -22.79 19.36
C THR A 696 -18.57 -23.99 19.20
N PRO A 697 -18.92 -25.21 19.64
CA PRO A 697 -18.06 -26.37 19.49
C PRO A 697 -17.81 -26.57 17.99
N VAL A 698 -16.55 -26.54 17.58
CA VAL A 698 -16.16 -27.10 16.28
C VAL A 698 -16.45 -28.60 16.39
N HIS A 699 -17.60 -29.04 15.89
CA HIS A 699 -17.91 -30.46 15.73
C HIS A 699 -16.79 -31.07 14.89
N ARG A 700 -15.92 -31.86 15.54
CA ARG A 700 -14.97 -32.73 14.87
C ARG A 700 -15.78 -33.76 14.11
N ALA A 701 -15.83 -33.66 12.78
CA ALA A 701 -16.36 -34.72 11.95
C ALA A 701 -15.38 -35.90 11.98
N GLY A 702 -15.86 -37.06 12.48
CA GLY A 702 -15.32 -38.38 12.17
C GLY A 702 -14.47 -39.06 13.25
N ASN A 703 -15.13 -39.67 14.23
CA ASN A 703 -14.82 -41.06 14.56
C ASN A 703 -15.79 -41.93 13.76
N ALA A 704 -15.25 -42.73 12.84
CA ALA A 704 -15.77 -44.02 12.44
C ALA A 704 -14.58 -44.98 12.43
#